data_AF-A0A1G0GTA4-F1
#
_entry.id   AF-A0A1G0GTA4-F1
#
_cell.length_a   1.000
_cell.length_b   1.000
_cell.length_c   1.000
_cell.angle_alpha   90.00
_cell.angle_beta   90.00
_cell.angle_gamma   90.00
#
_symmetry.space_group_name_H-M   'P 1'
#
loop_
_entity.id
_entity.type
_entity.pdbx_description
1 polymer ?
#
loop_
_entity_poly.entity_id
_entity_poly.type
_entity_poly.pdbx_seq_one_letter_code
_entity_poly.pdbx_strand_id
1 'polypeptide(L)'
;MFNIFRSFLPWILYSMFTGMGYFSMTIGIYVALGSTLIFDWKDLKVGFILTRCTFFYFFALLIFVSLYHSVWLENNMWLVSNSMLAAIAFGSTLIKKPFTMQYAKQKVPEIHWNSPLFNEINYILTIIWGVIFLFTALTNYLHSDALKLHGVLYFILNNIGWFIGAYVSKKFPEYWKKRKLSQLKNKNKKTNAPAKSEFLEGNFAPWRSEDNFSNLEIIGKIPADLNGVLLRNGPNPQFHPMNNYDWFEGDGMIHAIRIQNGNASYDNRYVQTERFKIEKKAGKAMFSTSFDDIEIGSTNSNTANTNVIAYQQKILALNEGASPVEIKLHDLSTIGDYTFNSQMKRHHTAHPRFDHNRQEYLTYSYSSEDGKLMYYRFNNQNKLIAEKEIAWPYKCMMHDFCNTEHYVIFPIFPCTMSFERAMRGENIFVWEGDRLKTYFIITNRDGNEITRIETDPCFVYHFGNAYEQGDNIIIDAMISPSSPLMPDRTGKIENEPARLGRWTINLKNKTITLNYLDQMAGEFPRFDERFNGYPYSHLYVAGDENKKNVFDCIMHYNLKNNTKQTHHFENDVPWEPVFVPRSENEGDGYLLTVVYRSNEDRSDVVILDAENIEASPIAIIKIPHRIPFGFHGNFIKNTL
;
A
#
# COMPACT_ATOMS: atom_id res chain seq x y z
N MET A 1 -17.17 2.91 -20.42
CA MET A 1 -17.21 4.14 -21.26
C MET A 1 -18.51 4.24 -22.07
N PHE A 2 -19.09 3.09 -22.43
CA PHE A 2 -20.36 2.92 -23.15
C PHE A 2 -21.53 3.83 -22.70
N ASN A 3 -21.74 4.02 -21.39
CA ASN A 3 -23.01 4.61 -20.91
C ASN A 3 -23.24 6.08 -21.30
N ILE A 4 -22.19 6.93 -21.39
CA ILE A 4 -22.35 8.33 -21.79
C ILE A 4 -22.53 8.48 -23.31
N PHE A 5 -21.87 7.65 -24.11
CA PHE A 5 -22.05 7.65 -25.57
C PHE A 5 -23.41 7.07 -25.95
N ARG A 6 -23.87 6.07 -25.21
CA ARG A 6 -25.22 5.52 -25.32
C ARG A 6 -26.29 6.60 -25.10
N SER A 7 -26.10 7.51 -24.13
CA SER A 7 -27.04 8.61 -23.91
C SER A 7 -27.06 9.68 -25.02
N PHE A 8 -26.08 9.68 -25.93
CA PHE A 8 -26.11 10.51 -27.14
C PHE A 8 -26.78 9.80 -28.34
N LEU A 9 -27.10 8.51 -28.23
CA LEU A 9 -27.69 7.72 -29.32
C LEU A 9 -29.00 8.34 -29.88
N PRO A 10 -29.95 8.86 -29.08
CA PRO A 10 -31.14 9.51 -29.62
C PRO A 10 -30.83 10.70 -30.53
N TRP A 11 -29.81 11.49 -30.17
CA TRP A 11 -29.34 12.64 -30.94
C TRP A 11 -28.64 12.23 -32.23
N ILE A 12 -27.82 11.18 -32.15
CA ILE A 12 -27.12 10.62 -33.31
C ILE A 12 -28.14 10.05 -34.31
N LEU A 13 -29.10 9.24 -33.83
CA LEU A 13 -30.13 8.67 -34.68
C LEU A 13 -31.00 9.76 -35.31
N TYR A 14 -31.42 10.76 -34.53
CA TYR A 14 -32.15 11.91 -35.07
C TYR A 14 -31.37 12.62 -36.19
N SER A 15 -30.06 12.80 -36.01
CA SER A 15 -29.20 13.46 -36.98
C SER A 15 -29.16 12.76 -38.35
N MET A 16 -29.39 11.45 -38.41
CA MET A 16 -29.39 10.69 -39.67
C MET A 16 -30.58 11.01 -40.58
N PHE A 17 -31.66 11.57 -40.01
CA PHE A 17 -32.89 11.91 -40.75
C PHE A 17 -33.03 13.40 -41.06
N THR A 18 -32.05 14.21 -40.64
CA THR A 18 -32.03 15.65 -40.86
C THR A 18 -31.80 15.99 -42.34
N GLY A 19 -32.44 17.06 -42.83
CA GLY A 19 -32.26 17.54 -44.21
C GLY A 19 -32.89 16.67 -45.31
N MET A 20 -33.65 15.62 -44.94
CA MET A 20 -34.33 14.71 -45.88
C MET A 20 -35.83 14.97 -45.99
N GLY A 21 -36.27 16.19 -45.68
CA GLY A 21 -37.68 16.58 -45.71
C GLY A 21 -38.41 16.44 -44.38
N TYR A 22 -39.53 17.14 -44.24
CA TYR A 22 -40.42 17.14 -43.08
C TYR A 22 -40.84 15.73 -42.60
N PHE A 23 -41.13 14.82 -43.53
CA PHE A 23 -41.52 13.44 -43.21
C PHE A 23 -40.37 12.67 -42.52
N SER A 24 -39.16 12.77 -43.07
CA SER A 24 -37.96 12.16 -42.49
C SER A 24 -37.62 12.75 -41.12
N MET A 25 -37.74 14.08 -40.95
CA MET A 25 -37.61 14.72 -39.65
C MET A 25 -38.55 14.11 -38.62
N THR A 26 -39.83 13.93 -38.98
CA THR A 26 -40.84 13.37 -38.09
C THR A 26 -40.50 11.93 -37.68
N ILE A 27 -40.05 11.09 -38.63
CA ILE A 27 -39.52 9.75 -38.34
C ILE A 27 -38.34 9.82 -37.37
N GLY A 28 -37.40 10.72 -37.61
CA GLY A 28 -36.24 10.93 -36.74
C GLY A 28 -36.64 11.24 -35.29
N ILE A 29 -37.68 12.05 -35.07
CA ILE A 29 -38.20 12.37 -33.73
C ILE A 29 -38.75 11.10 -33.05
N TYR A 30 -39.54 10.29 -33.76
CA TYR A 30 -40.07 9.03 -33.22
C TYR A 30 -38.95 8.05 -32.90
N VAL A 31 -37.92 7.94 -33.76
CA VAL A 31 -36.74 7.09 -33.51
C VAL A 31 -35.96 7.58 -32.29
N ALA A 32 -35.80 8.89 -32.11
CA ALA A 32 -35.13 9.46 -30.94
C ALA A 32 -35.91 9.21 -29.63
N LEU A 33 -37.23 9.37 -29.65
CA LEU A 33 -38.08 9.05 -28.51
C LEU A 33 -38.07 7.55 -28.18
N GLY A 34 -38.23 6.70 -29.20
CA GLY A 34 -38.18 5.25 -29.06
C GLY A 34 -36.85 4.77 -28.50
N SER A 35 -35.73 5.27 -29.04
CA SER A 35 -34.39 4.91 -28.53
C SER A 35 -34.16 5.37 -27.09
N THR A 36 -34.64 6.57 -26.71
CA THR A 36 -34.57 7.04 -25.32
C THR A 36 -35.38 6.12 -24.39
N LEU A 37 -36.57 5.68 -24.80
CA LEU A 37 -37.43 4.80 -24.01
C LEU A 37 -36.92 3.35 -23.94
N ILE A 38 -36.31 2.83 -25.01
CA ILE A 38 -35.82 1.45 -25.06
C ILE A 38 -34.48 1.32 -24.34
N PHE A 39 -33.52 2.20 -24.67
CA PHE A 39 -32.17 2.08 -24.16
C PHE A 39 -32.02 2.82 -22.83
N ASP A 40 -32.53 4.05 -22.70
CA ASP A 40 -32.24 4.94 -21.56
C ASP A 40 -33.31 4.95 -20.46
N TRP A 41 -34.26 3.99 -20.45
CA TRP A 41 -35.36 3.94 -19.47
C TRP A 41 -34.91 4.05 -18.01
N LYS A 42 -33.83 3.33 -17.65
CA LYS A 42 -33.29 3.33 -16.29
C LYS A 42 -32.72 4.70 -15.92
N ASP A 43 -31.95 5.30 -16.82
CA ASP A 43 -31.33 6.62 -16.60
C ASP A 43 -32.41 7.73 -16.55
N LEU A 44 -33.48 7.59 -17.34
CA LEU A 44 -34.64 8.48 -17.33
C LEU A 44 -35.36 8.44 -15.97
N LYS A 45 -35.62 7.23 -15.45
CA LYS A 45 -36.24 7.03 -14.12
C LYS A 45 -35.39 7.60 -13.00
N VAL A 46 -34.08 7.29 -12.98
CA VAL A 46 -33.13 7.76 -11.97
C VAL A 46 -32.92 9.29 -12.05
N GLY A 47 -33.17 9.87 -13.22
CA GLY A 47 -33.14 11.32 -13.41
C GLY A 47 -31.81 11.87 -13.85
N PHE A 48 -31.20 11.19 -14.81
CA PHE A 48 -30.03 11.70 -15.51
C PHE A 48 -30.41 12.94 -16.31
N ILE A 49 -29.68 14.04 -16.13
CA ILE A 49 -30.00 15.36 -16.67
C ILE A 49 -30.07 15.30 -18.20
N LEU A 50 -29.02 14.76 -18.83
CA LEU A 50 -28.97 14.62 -20.29
C LEU A 50 -30.15 13.80 -20.81
N THR A 51 -30.43 12.65 -20.21
CA THR A 51 -31.54 11.76 -20.62
C THR A 51 -32.92 12.41 -20.46
N ARG A 52 -33.19 13.07 -19.31
CA ARG A 52 -34.47 13.76 -19.09
C ARG A 52 -34.66 14.91 -20.08
N CYS A 53 -33.64 15.75 -20.25
CA CYS A 53 -33.70 16.85 -21.20
C CYS A 53 -33.86 16.34 -22.64
N THR A 54 -33.23 15.22 -23.00
CA THR A 54 -33.39 14.57 -24.31
C THR A 54 -34.84 14.14 -24.54
N PHE A 55 -35.45 13.45 -23.57
CA PHE A 55 -36.85 13.02 -23.67
C PHE A 55 -37.80 14.21 -23.85
N PHE A 56 -37.70 15.21 -22.97
CA PHE A 56 -38.59 16.37 -23.02
C PHE A 56 -38.36 17.22 -24.28
N TYR A 57 -37.12 17.34 -24.75
CA TYR A 57 -36.82 18.02 -26.01
C TYR A 57 -37.53 17.36 -27.18
N PHE A 58 -37.32 16.06 -27.39
CA PHE A 58 -37.94 15.37 -28.54
C PHE A 58 -39.46 15.26 -28.41
N PHE A 59 -39.98 15.18 -27.19
CA PHE A 59 -41.43 15.20 -26.96
C PHE A 59 -42.04 16.56 -27.30
N ALA A 60 -41.42 17.66 -26.85
CA ALA A 60 -41.85 19.01 -27.20
C ALA A 60 -41.70 19.27 -28.70
N LEU A 61 -40.62 18.78 -29.31
CA LEU A 61 -40.39 18.90 -30.74
C LEU A 61 -41.44 18.13 -31.56
N LEU A 62 -41.86 16.95 -31.10
CA LEU A 62 -42.93 16.18 -31.72
C LEU A 62 -44.25 16.97 -31.72
N ILE A 63 -44.61 17.55 -30.57
CA ILE A 63 -45.82 18.39 -30.44
C ILE A 63 -45.71 19.59 -31.37
N PHE A 64 -44.58 20.30 -31.33
CA PHE A 64 -44.36 21.50 -32.13
C PHE A 64 -44.48 21.19 -33.62
N VAL A 65 -43.80 20.16 -34.11
CA VAL A 65 -43.86 19.74 -35.52
C VAL A 65 -45.29 19.32 -35.88
N SER A 66 -45.96 18.53 -35.04
CA SER A 66 -47.36 18.10 -35.29
C SER A 66 -48.37 19.26 -35.38
N LEU A 67 -48.10 20.36 -34.68
CA LEU A 67 -48.97 21.55 -34.67
C LEU A 67 -48.55 22.61 -35.69
N TYR A 68 -47.25 22.69 -35.99
CA TYR A 68 -46.63 23.75 -36.78
C TYR A 68 -45.67 23.15 -37.82
N HIS A 69 -46.10 23.16 -39.08
CA HIS A 69 -45.30 22.76 -40.24
C HIS A 69 -44.25 23.84 -40.60
N SER A 70 -43.22 23.99 -39.75
CA SER A 70 -42.19 25.01 -39.91
C SER A 70 -41.06 24.59 -40.87
N VAL A 71 -41.04 25.21 -42.05
CA VAL A 71 -39.95 25.06 -43.04
C VAL A 71 -38.62 25.58 -42.49
N TRP A 72 -38.64 26.61 -41.64
CA TRP A 72 -37.43 27.12 -41.01
C TRP A 72 -36.79 26.07 -40.09
N LEU A 73 -37.62 25.39 -39.29
CA LEU A 73 -37.15 24.35 -38.39
C LEU A 73 -36.55 23.18 -39.17
N GLU A 74 -37.22 22.77 -40.26
CA GLU A 74 -36.73 21.74 -41.18
C GLU A 74 -35.33 22.06 -41.74
N ASN A 75 -35.10 23.32 -42.11
CA ASN A 75 -33.81 23.77 -42.64
C ASN A 75 -32.74 24.00 -41.55
N ASN A 76 -33.13 24.13 -40.28
CA ASN A 76 -32.23 24.50 -39.18
C ASN A 76 -32.17 23.46 -38.05
N MET A 77 -32.57 22.21 -38.30
CA MET A 77 -32.66 21.16 -37.27
C MET A 77 -31.33 20.96 -36.51
N TRP A 78 -30.21 20.93 -37.22
CA TRP A 78 -28.88 20.77 -36.63
C TRP A 78 -28.51 21.91 -35.69
N LEU A 79 -28.85 23.15 -36.07
CA LEU A 79 -28.64 24.33 -35.25
C LEU A 79 -29.44 24.22 -33.95
N VAL A 80 -30.72 23.87 -34.04
CA VAL A 80 -31.60 23.76 -32.87
C VAL A 80 -31.15 22.64 -31.93
N SER A 81 -30.80 21.46 -32.46
CA SER A 81 -30.38 20.33 -31.62
C SER A 81 -29.04 20.56 -30.92
N ASN A 82 -28.03 21.10 -31.63
CA ASN A 82 -26.74 21.39 -31.01
C ASN A 82 -26.83 22.55 -30.02
N SER A 83 -27.70 23.55 -30.28
CA SER A 83 -27.99 24.61 -29.32
C SER A 83 -28.63 24.06 -28.05
N MET A 84 -29.53 23.09 -28.17
CA MET A 84 -30.13 22.42 -27.01
C MET A 84 -29.11 21.61 -26.22
N LEU A 85 -28.24 20.84 -26.89
CA LEU A 85 -27.16 20.09 -26.23
C LEU A 85 -26.17 21.02 -25.50
N ALA A 86 -25.84 22.16 -26.09
CA ALA A 86 -25.04 23.20 -25.43
C ALA A 86 -25.75 23.75 -24.19
N ALA A 87 -27.05 24.06 -24.30
CA ALA A 87 -27.86 24.55 -23.19
C ALA A 87 -27.96 23.53 -22.05
N ILE A 88 -28.08 22.24 -22.35
CA ILE A 88 -28.06 21.16 -21.35
C ILE A 88 -26.70 21.11 -20.64
N ALA A 89 -25.60 21.16 -21.40
CA ALA A 89 -24.26 21.12 -20.83
C ALA A 89 -24.01 22.30 -19.89
N PHE A 90 -24.19 23.53 -20.36
CA PHE A 90 -23.99 24.73 -19.53
C PHE A 90 -25.02 24.84 -18.40
N GLY A 91 -26.28 24.55 -18.66
CA GLY A 91 -27.33 24.54 -17.64
C GLY A 91 -27.01 23.57 -16.49
N SER A 92 -26.51 22.37 -16.81
CA SER A 92 -26.09 21.38 -15.80
C SER A 92 -24.93 21.89 -14.94
N THR A 93 -24.00 22.66 -15.51
CA THR A 93 -22.92 23.29 -14.73
C THR A 93 -23.41 24.42 -13.84
N LEU A 94 -24.38 25.23 -14.30
CA LEU A 94 -24.94 26.36 -13.53
C LEU A 94 -25.68 25.88 -12.27
N ILE A 95 -26.40 24.76 -12.36
CA ILE A 95 -27.06 24.14 -11.20
C ILE A 95 -26.11 23.29 -10.33
N LYS A 96 -24.80 23.44 -10.54
CA LYS A 96 -23.72 22.73 -9.85
C LYS A 96 -23.79 21.19 -9.94
N LYS A 97 -24.42 20.67 -10.99
CA LYS A 97 -24.57 19.23 -11.26
C LYS A 97 -24.21 18.92 -12.71
N PRO A 98 -22.92 18.99 -13.09
CA PRO A 98 -22.50 18.71 -14.46
C PRO A 98 -23.02 17.36 -14.94
N PHE A 99 -23.64 17.28 -16.12
CA PHE A 99 -24.32 16.05 -16.56
C PHE A 99 -23.37 14.84 -16.63
N THR A 100 -22.07 15.07 -16.91
CA THR A 100 -21.06 14.00 -16.95
C THR A 100 -20.89 13.31 -15.60
N MET A 101 -21.16 14.01 -14.50
CA MET A 101 -21.01 13.50 -13.13
C MET A 101 -21.87 12.26 -12.88
N GLN A 102 -23.12 12.26 -13.34
CA GLN A 102 -24.05 11.15 -13.12
C GLN A 102 -23.56 9.87 -13.79
N TYR A 103 -22.91 9.98 -14.95
CA TYR A 103 -22.28 8.86 -15.65
C TYR A 103 -20.93 8.47 -15.04
N ALA A 104 -20.18 9.42 -14.47
CA ALA A 104 -18.93 9.14 -13.77
C ALA A 104 -19.17 8.33 -12.49
N LYS A 105 -20.24 8.64 -11.74
CA LYS A 105 -20.66 7.92 -10.52
C LYS A 105 -20.93 6.43 -10.74
N GLN A 106 -21.28 6.02 -11.96
CA GLN A 106 -21.49 4.60 -12.30
C GLN A 106 -20.18 3.78 -12.38
N LYS A 107 -19.01 4.44 -12.43
CA LYS A 107 -17.71 3.77 -12.59
C LYS A 107 -16.73 4.08 -11.47
N VAL A 108 -16.91 5.22 -10.82
CA VAL A 108 -16.05 5.68 -9.75
C VAL A 108 -16.68 5.23 -8.43
N PRO A 109 -15.92 4.56 -7.54
CA PRO A 109 -16.38 4.21 -6.19
C PRO A 109 -16.95 5.41 -5.43
N GLU A 110 -17.98 5.17 -4.61
CA GLU A 110 -18.73 6.22 -3.90
C GLU A 110 -17.85 7.13 -3.03
N ILE A 111 -16.80 6.55 -2.44
CA ILE A 111 -15.82 7.28 -1.63
C ILE A 111 -15.16 8.47 -2.34
N HIS A 112 -15.05 8.43 -3.67
CA HIS A 112 -14.41 9.52 -4.43
C HIS A 112 -15.40 10.55 -4.97
N TRP A 113 -16.72 10.36 -4.82
CA TRP A 113 -17.74 11.22 -5.41
C TRP A 113 -17.71 12.66 -4.90
N ASN A 114 -17.23 12.86 -3.68
CA ASN A 114 -17.12 14.17 -3.05
C ASN A 114 -15.72 14.79 -3.16
N SER A 115 -14.78 14.12 -3.85
CA SER A 115 -13.42 14.64 -3.97
C SER A 115 -13.37 15.90 -4.85
N PRO A 116 -12.53 16.90 -4.50
CA PRO A 116 -12.33 18.07 -5.35
C PRO A 116 -11.91 17.71 -6.78
N LEU A 117 -11.07 16.68 -6.93
CA LEU A 117 -10.61 16.19 -8.22
C LEU A 117 -11.74 15.61 -9.07
N PHE A 118 -12.60 14.78 -8.48
CA PHE A 118 -13.77 14.22 -9.18
C PHE A 118 -14.71 15.33 -9.66
N ASN A 119 -14.93 16.35 -8.82
CA ASN A 119 -15.72 17.52 -9.20
C ASN A 119 -15.05 18.28 -10.35
N GLU A 120 -13.79 18.70 -10.20
CA GLU A 120 -13.03 19.43 -11.24
C GLU A 120 -13.09 18.73 -12.59
N ILE A 121 -12.81 17.42 -12.65
CA ILE A 121 -12.83 16.64 -13.90
C ILE A 121 -14.21 16.71 -14.56
N ASN A 122 -15.28 16.53 -13.80
CA ASN A 122 -16.63 16.53 -14.36
C ASN A 122 -17.09 17.92 -14.81
N TYR A 123 -16.71 18.98 -14.10
CA TYR A 123 -16.96 20.34 -14.56
C TYR A 123 -16.23 20.62 -15.88
N ILE A 124 -14.94 20.31 -15.96
CA ILE A 124 -14.15 20.55 -17.18
C ILE A 124 -14.70 19.74 -18.35
N LEU A 125 -14.98 18.45 -18.16
CA LEU A 125 -15.55 17.61 -19.23
C LEU A 125 -16.90 18.14 -19.72
N THR A 126 -17.77 18.57 -18.80
CA THR A 126 -19.08 19.12 -19.18
C THR A 126 -18.93 20.45 -19.95
N ILE A 127 -18.01 21.32 -19.53
CA ILE A 127 -17.71 22.58 -20.24
C ILE A 127 -17.17 22.28 -21.64
N ILE A 128 -16.25 21.32 -21.79
CA ILE A 128 -15.71 20.94 -23.09
C ILE A 128 -16.83 20.46 -24.02
N TRP A 129 -17.73 19.61 -23.53
CA TRP A 129 -18.90 19.20 -24.31
C TRP A 129 -19.80 20.38 -24.68
N GLY A 130 -20.06 21.31 -23.75
CA GLY A 130 -20.83 22.53 -24.02
C GLY A 130 -20.20 23.39 -25.11
N VAL A 131 -18.88 23.57 -25.09
CA VAL A 131 -18.13 24.31 -26.12
C VAL A 131 -18.18 23.59 -27.47
N ILE A 132 -18.03 22.27 -27.48
CA ILE A 132 -18.17 21.46 -28.71
C ILE A 132 -19.55 21.66 -29.33
N PHE A 133 -20.62 21.53 -28.54
CA PHE A 133 -21.98 21.69 -29.04
C PHE A 133 -22.26 23.11 -29.51
N LEU A 134 -21.76 24.12 -28.80
CA LEU A 134 -21.91 25.53 -29.21
C LEU A 134 -21.14 25.81 -30.51
N PHE A 135 -19.94 25.26 -30.66
CA PHE A 135 -19.17 25.38 -31.89
C PHE A 135 -19.90 24.72 -33.06
N THR A 136 -20.41 23.49 -32.87
CA THR A 136 -21.20 22.80 -33.87
C THR A 136 -22.46 23.59 -34.23
N ALA A 137 -23.18 24.15 -33.25
CA ALA A 137 -24.33 25.03 -33.50
C ALA A 137 -23.93 26.26 -34.35
N LEU A 138 -22.83 26.93 -34.02
CA LEU A 138 -22.34 28.08 -34.78
C LEU A 138 -21.97 27.70 -36.22
N THR A 139 -21.32 26.56 -36.44
CA THR A 139 -21.01 26.10 -37.81
C THR A 139 -22.28 25.83 -38.63
N ASN A 140 -23.34 25.32 -37.99
CA ASN A 140 -24.64 25.11 -38.64
C ASN A 140 -25.34 26.43 -38.97
N TYR A 141 -25.23 27.44 -38.10
CA TYR A 141 -25.73 28.78 -38.38
C TYR A 141 -24.98 29.46 -39.55
N LEU A 142 -23.65 29.33 -39.59
CA LEU A 142 -22.83 29.90 -40.67
C LEU A 142 -23.06 29.21 -42.03
N HIS A 143 -23.47 27.94 -41.99
CA HIS A 143 -23.93 27.21 -43.17
C HIS A 143 -25.27 27.72 -43.69
N SER A 144 -26.19 28.12 -42.80
CA SER A 144 -27.52 28.56 -43.19
C SER A 144 -27.59 30.01 -43.69
N ASP A 145 -26.85 30.98 -43.13
CA ASP A 145 -27.17 32.41 -43.41
C ASP A 145 -26.03 33.45 -43.52
N ALA A 146 -24.72 33.10 -43.55
CA ALA A 146 -23.68 34.17 -43.59
C ALA A 146 -22.48 33.98 -44.53
N LEU A 147 -21.96 32.76 -44.72
CA LEU A 147 -20.67 32.55 -45.40
C LEU A 147 -20.68 31.45 -46.47
N LYS A 148 -21.83 30.79 -46.72
CA LYS A 148 -21.95 29.64 -47.65
C LYS A 148 -20.84 28.60 -47.44
N LEU A 149 -20.59 28.26 -46.18
CA LEU A 149 -19.60 27.24 -45.83
C LEU A 149 -20.10 25.87 -46.31
N HIS A 150 -19.63 25.43 -47.46
CA HIS A 150 -20.06 24.17 -48.10
C HIS A 150 -18.88 23.22 -48.34
N GLY A 151 -19.21 21.97 -48.65
CA GLY A 151 -18.23 20.95 -49.02
C GLY A 151 -17.49 20.34 -47.82
N VAL A 152 -16.31 19.80 -48.10
CA VAL A 152 -15.53 18.98 -47.16
C VAL A 152 -15.22 19.73 -45.85
N LEU A 153 -14.99 21.04 -45.91
CA LEU A 153 -14.67 21.85 -44.73
C LEU A 153 -15.84 21.89 -43.73
N TYR A 154 -17.07 22.11 -44.19
CA TYR A 154 -18.26 22.08 -43.34
C TYR A 154 -18.45 20.69 -42.71
N PHE A 155 -18.32 19.63 -43.53
CA PHE A 155 -18.43 18.26 -43.04
C PHE A 155 -17.41 17.96 -41.93
N ILE A 156 -16.15 18.37 -42.10
CA ILE A 156 -15.10 18.19 -41.09
C ILE A 156 -15.46 18.96 -39.81
N LEU A 157 -15.78 20.25 -39.92
CA LEU A 157 -16.05 21.09 -38.75
C LEU A 157 -17.28 20.62 -37.95
N ASN A 158 -18.31 20.11 -38.62
CA ASN A 158 -19.53 19.62 -37.97
C ASN A 158 -19.31 18.28 -37.23
N ASN A 159 -18.35 17.46 -37.66
CA ASN A 159 -18.12 16.12 -37.10
C ASN A 159 -16.89 16.04 -36.18
N ILE A 160 -15.87 16.87 -36.37
CA ILE A 160 -14.60 16.80 -35.61
C ILE A 160 -14.81 16.98 -34.11
N GLY A 161 -15.80 17.80 -33.71
CA GLY A 161 -16.17 18.00 -32.32
C GLY A 161 -16.55 16.71 -31.59
N TRP A 162 -17.24 15.78 -32.26
CA TRP A 162 -17.61 14.49 -31.69
C TRP A 162 -16.40 13.60 -31.42
N PHE A 163 -15.44 13.55 -32.35
CA PHE A 163 -14.20 12.80 -32.17
C PHE A 163 -13.33 13.39 -31.05
N ILE A 164 -13.23 14.72 -30.98
CA ILE A 164 -12.52 15.43 -29.91
C ILE A 164 -13.18 15.15 -28.56
N GLY A 165 -14.51 15.33 -28.46
CA GLY A 165 -15.26 15.08 -27.23
C GLY A 165 -15.10 13.63 -26.76
N ALA A 166 -15.11 12.67 -27.69
CA ALA A 166 -14.91 11.27 -27.38
C ALA A 166 -13.49 10.97 -26.87
N TYR A 167 -12.48 11.49 -27.56
CA TYR A 167 -11.07 11.33 -27.20
C TYR A 167 -10.76 11.98 -25.84
N VAL A 168 -11.20 13.22 -25.63
CA VAL A 168 -11.00 13.97 -24.38
C VAL A 168 -11.71 13.26 -23.23
N SER A 169 -12.96 12.83 -23.40
CA SER A 169 -13.70 12.09 -22.36
C SER A 169 -13.01 10.78 -21.96
N LYS A 170 -12.18 10.21 -22.84
CA LYS A 170 -11.38 9.01 -22.57
C LYS A 170 -10.04 9.31 -21.91
N LYS A 171 -9.34 10.37 -22.32
CA LYS A 171 -7.94 10.64 -21.92
C LYS A 171 -7.79 11.70 -20.83
N PHE A 172 -8.70 12.65 -20.76
CA PHE A 172 -8.60 13.82 -19.88
C PHE A 172 -8.58 13.49 -18.38
N PRO A 173 -9.40 12.55 -17.84
CA PRO A 173 -9.37 12.24 -16.42
C PRO A 173 -7.98 11.81 -15.93
N GLU A 174 -7.34 10.90 -16.66
CA GLU A 174 -5.98 10.43 -16.35
C GLU A 174 -4.93 11.52 -16.53
N TYR A 175 -5.02 12.29 -17.62
CA TYR A 175 -4.12 13.41 -17.86
C TYR A 175 -4.20 14.47 -16.75
N TRP A 176 -5.42 14.85 -16.34
CA TRP A 176 -5.62 15.88 -15.31
C TRP A 176 -5.14 15.41 -13.94
N LYS A 177 -5.37 14.14 -13.60
CA LYS A 177 -4.79 13.49 -12.41
C LYS A 177 -3.27 13.63 -12.40
N LYS A 178 -2.59 13.26 -13.50
CA LYS A 178 -1.12 13.38 -13.64
C LYS A 178 -0.63 14.82 -13.55
N ARG A 179 -1.33 15.77 -14.16
CA ARG A 179 -0.96 17.20 -14.15
C ARG A 179 -1.07 17.82 -12.76
N LYS A 180 -2.16 17.56 -12.02
CA LYS A 180 -2.32 18.04 -10.64
C LYS A 180 -1.23 17.48 -9.72
N LEU A 181 -0.92 16.19 -9.85
CA LEU A 181 0.22 15.57 -9.17
C LEU A 181 1.51 16.33 -9.45
N SER A 182 1.83 16.60 -10.72
CA SER A 182 3.04 17.37 -11.10
C SER A 182 3.08 18.80 -10.55
N GLN A 183 1.94 19.50 -10.49
CA GLN A 183 1.87 20.86 -9.93
C GLN A 183 2.10 20.87 -8.42
N LEU A 184 1.61 19.84 -7.72
CA LEU A 184 1.82 19.68 -6.28
C LEU A 184 3.30 19.37 -5.99
N LYS A 185 3.94 18.50 -6.78
CA LYS A 185 5.39 18.24 -6.74
C LYS A 185 6.22 19.54 -6.87
N ASN A 186 5.88 20.40 -7.84
CA ASN A 186 6.63 21.64 -8.07
C ASN A 186 6.43 22.71 -6.98
N LYS A 187 5.31 22.67 -6.26
CA LYS A 187 5.03 23.62 -5.17
C LYS A 187 5.81 23.26 -3.91
N ASN A 188 5.97 21.97 -3.61
CA ASN A 188 6.74 21.47 -2.47
C ASN A 188 8.25 21.62 -2.67
N LYS A 189 8.74 21.51 -3.91
CA LYS A 189 10.17 21.69 -4.25
C LYS A 189 10.75 23.08 -3.94
N LYS A 190 9.91 24.11 -3.74
CA LYS A 190 10.34 25.50 -3.51
C LYS A 190 10.44 25.90 -2.04
N THR A 191 10.03 25.05 -1.09
CA THR A 191 9.88 25.48 0.32
C THR A 191 10.80 24.81 1.33
N ASN A 192 11.54 23.75 1.00
CA ASN A 192 12.39 23.07 1.99
C ASN A 192 13.85 23.00 1.51
N ALA A 193 14.74 23.77 2.13
CA ALA A 193 16.12 23.32 2.27
C ALA A 193 16.09 21.98 3.04
N PRO A 194 16.90 20.97 2.68
CA PRO A 194 16.85 19.67 3.36
C PRO A 194 17.13 19.87 4.84
N ALA A 195 16.15 19.55 5.70
CA ALA A 195 16.41 19.45 7.12
C ALA A 195 17.39 18.28 7.32
N LYS A 196 18.39 18.46 8.18
CA LYS A 196 19.33 17.40 8.56
C LYS A 196 18.50 16.30 9.25
N SER A 197 18.34 15.14 8.61
CA SER A 197 17.57 14.01 9.17
C SER A 197 18.44 13.25 10.17
N GLU A 198 17.90 12.97 11.34
CA GLU A 198 18.56 12.13 12.36
C GLU A 198 18.84 10.70 11.84
N PHE A 199 18.02 10.23 10.89
CA PHE A 199 18.19 8.94 10.22
C PHE A 199 19.33 8.91 9.19
N LEU A 200 20.20 9.91 9.19
CA LEU A 200 21.45 9.96 8.42
C LEU A 200 22.67 10.21 9.32
N GLU A 201 22.50 10.20 10.64
CA GLU A 201 23.54 10.47 11.64
C GLU A 201 23.85 9.25 12.50
N GLY A 202 25.04 9.25 13.13
CA GLY A 202 25.48 8.14 13.99
C GLY A 202 25.38 6.79 13.28
N ASN A 203 24.82 5.78 13.96
CA ASN A 203 24.62 4.46 13.36
C ASN A 203 23.43 4.39 12.37
N PHE A 204 22.62 5.44 12.22
CA PHE A 204 21.68 5.52 11.09
C PHE A 204 22.37 5.98 9.79
N ALA A 205 23.58 6.54 9.88
CA ALA A 205 24.31 6.97 8.68
C ALA A 205 24.54 5.78 7.73
N PRO A 206 24.43 5.98 6.41
CA PRO A 206 24.59 4.88 5.46
C PRO A 206 26.02 4.33 5.46
N TRP A 207 26.16 3.01 5.41
CA TRP A 207 27.41 2.32 5.11
C TRP A 207 27.43 1.93 3.64
N ARG A 208 28.09 2.74 2.79
CA ARG A 208 27.99 2.60 1.32
C ARG A 208 28.96 1.58 0.71
N SER A 209 29.85 1.01 1.52
CA SER A 209 30.79 -0.02 1.06
C SER A 209 30.09 -1.39 1.01
N GLU A 210 30.45 -2.19 0.02
CA GLU A 210 30.08 -3.61 -0.09
C GLU A 210 31.34 -4.42 0.23
N ASP A 211 31.43 -4.88 1.47
CA ASP A 211 32.62 -5.48 2.06
C ASP A 211 32.51 -7.02 2.13
N ASN A 212 33.67 -7.66 2.30
CA ASN A 212 33.79 -9.10 2.54
C ASN A 212 34.95 -9.35 3.51
N PHE A 213 34.69 -10.05 4.61
CA PHE A 213 35.71 -10.43 5.59
C PHE A 213 35.68 -11.94 5.84
N SER A 214 36.75 -12.64 5.48
CA SER A 214 36.78 -14.10 5.45
C SER A 214 37.18 -14.78 6.76
N ASN A 215 37.59 -14.04 7.79
CA ASN A 215 37.93 -14.56 9.12
C ASN A 215 37.72 -13.47 10.17
N LEU A 216 36.57 -13.47 10.84
CA LEU A 216 36.27 -12.49 11.89
C LEU A 216 36.94 -12.88 13.22
N GLU A 217 37.28 -11.88 14.02
CA GLU A 217 37.77 -12.10 15.38
C GLU A 217 36.61 -12.62 16.26
N ILE A 218 36.90 -13.66 17.06
CA ILE A 218 35.92 -14.31 17.93
C ILE A 218 36.44 -14.28 19.36
N ILE A 219 35.63 -13.77 20.28
CA ILE A 219 35.82 -13.92 21.73
C ILE A 219 34.90 -15.03 22.21
N GLY A 220 35.39 -15.92 23.08
CA GLY A 220 34.66 -17.11 23.50
C GLY A 220 34.77 -18.26 22.49
N LYS A 221 33.76 -19.11 22.41
CA LYS A 221 33.76 -20.27 21.50
C LYS A 221 32.39 -20.46 20.88
N ILE A 222 32.30 -20.26 19.56
CA ILE A 222 31.07 -20.54 18.81
C ILE A 222 30.74 -22.05 18.93
N PRO A 223 29.50 -22.42 19.32
CA PRO A 223 29.06 -23.81 19.38
C PRO A 223 29.21 -24.54 18.04
N ALA A 224 29.67 -25.79 18.07
CA ALA A 224 29.99 -26.55 16.85
C ALA A 224 28.76 -26.94 16.02
N ASP A 225 27.59 -26.96 16.66
CA ASP A 225 26.26 -27.24 16.09
C ASP A 225 25.58 -25.98 15.52
N LEU A 226 26.06 -24.77 15.84
CA LEU A 226 25.56 -23.52 15.27
C LEU A 226 26.19 -23.27 13.89
N ASN A 227 25.58 -23.80 12.84
CA ASN A 227 26.04 -23.64 11.44
C ASN A 227 24.94 -23.07 10.54
N GLY A 228 25.23 -21.94 9.91
CA GLY A 228 24.26 -21.21 9.11
C GLY A 228 24.68 -19.78 8.81
N VAL A 229 23.71 -18.97 8.41
CA VAL A 229 23.92 -17.56 8.07
C VAL A 229 22.89 -16.71 8.79
N LEU A 230 23.34 -15.80 9.66
CA LEU A 230 22.49 -14.72 10.15
C LEU A 230 22.41 -13.66 9.05
N LEU A 231 21.23 -13.48 8.48
CA LEU A 231 20.94 -12.42 7.52
C LEU A 231 20.22 -11.28 8.24
N ARG A 232 20.63 -10.05 7.98
CA ARG A 232 19.98 -8.82 8.45
C ARG A 232 19.69 -7.94 7.25
N ASN A 233 18.54 -7.29 7.25
CA ASN A 233 18.16 -6.31 6.24
C ASN A 233 17.84 -4.96 6.90
N GLY A 234 18.03 -3.88 6.15
CA GLY A 234 17.78 -2.54 6.64
C GLY A 234 17.96 -1.47 5.57
N PRO A 235 17.46 -0.25 5.85
CA PRO A 235 17.57 0.88 4.94
C PRO A 235 18.99 1.46 4.98
N ASN A 236 19.57 1.69 3.81
CA ASN A 236 20.95 2.16 3.69
C ASN A 236 21.12 3.03 2.43
N PRO A 237 20.64 4.29 2.42
CA PRO A 237 20.51 5.08 1.20
C PRO A 237 21.86 5.24 0.46
N GLN A 238 21.92 4.72 -0.77
CA GLN A 238 23.14 4.74 -1.58
C GLN A 238 23.59 6.15 -1.93
N PHE A 239 22.63 7.05 -2.17
CA PHE A 239 22.86 8.45 -2.49
C PHE A 239 22.29 9.36 -1.42
N HIS A 240 22.73 10.61 -1.40
CA HIS A 240 22.12 11.61 -0.53
C HIS A 240 20.64 11.82 -0.96
N PRO A 241 19.68 11.74 -0.04
CA PRO A 241 18.26 11.92 -0.33
C PRO A 241 17.94 13.30 -0.94
N MET A 242 16.88 13.38 -1.75
CA MET A 242 16.47 14.62 -2.42
C MET A 242 15.79 15.63 -1.48
N ASN A 243 15.04 15.11 -0.50
CA ASN A 243 14.19 15.86 0.42
C ASN A 243 14.51 15.44 1.87
N ASN A 244 13.66 15.82 2.84
CA ASN A 244 13.71 15.26 4.19
C ASN A 244 13.65 13.72 4.11
N TYR A 245 14.58 13.07 4.78
CA TYR A 245 14.73 11.61 4.73
C TYR A 245 14.04 10.97 5.92
N ASP A 246 13.16 10.02 5.62
CA ASP A 246 12.57 9.09 6.58
C ASP A 246 13.36 7.77 6.60
N TRP A 247 13.44 7.12 7.76
CA TRP A 247 14.24 5.91 7.92
C TRP A 247 13.81 4.78 6.98
N PHE A 248 12.51 4.65 6.69
CA PHE A 248 11.97 3.60 5.84
C PHE A 248 12.29 3.79 4.33
N GLU A 249 12.84 4.95 3.91
CA GLU A 249 13.05 5.25 2.48
C GLU A 249 14.32 4.62 1.86
N GLY A 250 15.28 4.20 2.67
CA GLY A 250 16.62 3.81 2.22
C GLY A 250 16.65 2.49 1.44
N ASP A 251 17.58 2.37 0.49
CA ASP A 251 17.81 1.14 -0.27
C ASP A 251 18.14 -0.04 0.66
N GLY A 252 17.63 -1.23 0.37
CA GLY A 252 17.90 -2.42 1.16
C GLY A 252 19.35 -2.86 1.03
N MET A 253 20.03 -3.04 2.17
CA MET A 253 21.34 -3.68 2.25
C MET A 253 21.25 -4.92 3.11
N ILE A 254 21.67 -6.05 2.53
CA ILE A 254 21.74 -7.33 3.22
C ILE A 254 23.11 -7.44 3.86
N HIS A 255 23.13 -7.75 5.15
CA HIS A 255 24.33 -8.12 5.89
C HIS A 255 24.25 -9.60 6.24
N ALA A 256 25.28 -10.37 5.91
CA ALA A 256 25.35 -11.82 6.12
C ALA A 256 26.53 -12.17 7.01
N ILE A 257 26.24 -12.74 8.18
CA ILE A 257 27.24 -13.30 9.08
C ILE A 257 27.16 -14.81 8.96
N ARG A 258 28.14 -15.41 8.29
CA ARG A 258 28.19 -16.86 8.05
C ARG A 258 28.97 -17.51 9.15
N ILE A 259 28.35 -18.50 9.79
CA ILE A 259 28.93 -19.28 10.88
C ILE A 259 29.08 -20.71 10.41
N GLN A 260 30.31 -21.22 10.46
CA GLN A 260 30.61 -22.60 10.07
C GLN A 260 31.78 -23.16 10.86
N ASN A 261 31.58 -24.32 11.48
CA ASN A 261 32.61 -25.07 12.21
C ASN A 261 33.39 -24.20 13.21
N GLY A 262 32.68 -23.34 13.95
CA GLY A 262 33.28 -22.43 14.93
C GLY A 262 33.98 -21.19 14.36
N ASN A 263 33.96 -20.98 13.04
CA ASN A 263 34.49 -19.79 12.37
C ASN A 263 33.36 -18.88 11.89
N ALA A 264 33.67 -17.60 11.68
CA ALA A 264 32.73 -16.61 11.18
C ALA A 264 33.32 -15.75 10.05
N SER A 265 32.47 -15.41 9.07
CA SER A 265 32.77 -14.47 8.00
C SER A 265 31.62 -13.51 7.77
N TYR A 266 31.89 -12.38 7.12
CA TYR A 266 30.93 -11.32 6.87
C TYR A 266 30.89 -10.95 5.38
N ASP A 267 29.70 -10.65 4.88
CA ASP A 267 29.49 -10.03 3.58
C ASP A 267 28.29 -9.08 3.63
N ASN A 268 28.33 -7.96 2.89
CA ASN A 268 27.15 -7.14 2.68
C ASN A 268 26.98 -6.68 1.23
N ARG A 269 25.74 -6.72 0.73
CA ARG A 269 25.39 -6.27 -0.62
C ARG A 269 24.11 -5.46 -0.63
N TYR A 270 24.07 -4.50 -1.54
CA TYR A 270 22.81 -3.84 -1.89
C TYR A 270 21.89 -4.80 -2.64
N VAL A 271 20.60 -4.78 -2.28
CA VAL A 271 19.58 -5.41 -3.11
C VAL A 271 19.40 -4.55 -4.37
N GLN A 272 19.74 -5.11 -5.53
CA GLN A 272 19.69 -4.39 -6.80
C GLN A 272 18.26 -4.35 -7.35
N THR A 273 17.39 -3.62 -6.66
CA THR A 273 16.04 -3.32 -7.15
C THR A 273 16.08 -2.43 -8.39
N GLU A 274 14.97 -2.34 -9.12
CA GLU A 274 14.89 -1.43 -10.28
C GLU A 274 15.12 0.03 -9.86
N ARG A 275 14.61 0.43 -8.69
CA ARG A 275 14.91 1.73 -8.06
C ARG A 275 16.41 1.95 -7.95
N PHE A 276 17.11 1.05 -7.27
CA PHE A 276 18.54 1.15 -7.02
C PHE A 276 19.34 1.24 -8.34
N LYS A 277 18.99 0.41 -9.33
CA LYS A 277 19.65 0.43 -10.66
C LYS A 277 19.48 1.77 -11.36
N ILE A 278 18.29 2.37 -11.30
CA ILE A 278 18.00 3.68 -11.91
C ILE A 278 18.82 4.78 -11.22
N GLU A 279 18.83 4.82 -9.89
CA GLU A 279 19.60 5.81 -9.13
C GLU A 279 21.11 5.65 -9.33
N LYS A 280 21.60 4.41 -9.33
CA LYS A 280 23.00 4.09 -9.60
C LYS A 280 23.44 4.55 -10.99
N LYS A 281 22.59 4.37 -12.01
CA LYS A 281 22.84 4.88 -13.37
C LYS A 281 22.80 6.41 -13.43
N ALA A 282 21.94 7.05 -12.63
CA ALA A 282 21.85 8.51 -12.55
C ALA A 282 22.96 9.16 -11.71
N GLY A 283 23.63 8.39 -10.85
CA GLY A 283 24.67 8.87 -9.92
C GLY A 283 24.12 9.72 -8.78
N LYS A 284 22.81 9.64 -8.48
CA LYS A 284 22.13 10.43 -7.44
C LYS A 284 20.77 9.80 -7.10
N ALA A 285 20.22 10.19 -5.96
CA ALA A 285 18.84 9.87 -5.61
C ALA A 285 17.89 10.45 -6.66
N MET A 286 16.94 9.63 -7.11
CA MET A 286 15.92 9.95 -8.11
C MET A 286 14.52 9.75 -7.57
N PHE A 287 14.39 9.03 -6.45
CA PHE A 287 13.12 8.74 -5.81
C PHE A 287 13.19 9.16 -4.33
N SER A 288 12.09 9.70 -3.84
CA SER A 288 11.80 9.79 -2.41
C SER A 288 10.51 9.03 -2.17
N THR A 289 10.41 8.31 -1.05
CA THR A 289 9.14 7.67 -0.67
C THR A 289 8.16 8.68 -0.07
N SER A 290 8.63 9.86 0.33
CA SER A 290 7.81 11.05 0.60
C SER A 290 7.20 11.61 -0.68
N PHE A 291 5.99 11.12 -1.02
CA PHE A 291 4.89 11.59 -1.89
C PHE A 291 5.16 12.22 -3.27
N ASP A 292 6.35 12.72 -3.53
CA ASP A 292 6.73 13.44 -4.71
C ASP A 292 7.06 12.51 -5.88
N ASP A 293 7.25 11.20 -5.70
CA ASP A 293 7.52 10.26 -6.82
C ASP A 293 6.67 8.99 -6.85
N ILE A 294 5.47 9.13 -6.31
CA ILE A 294 4.34 8.21 -6.53
C ILE A 294 3.95 8.21 -8.03
N GLU A 295 4.68 7.46 -8.85
CA GLU A 295 4.04 6.52 -9.76
C GLU A 295 3.71 5.28 -8.93
N ILE A 296 2.61 5.33 -8.15
CA ILE A 296 2.11 4.10 -7.53
C ILE A 296 1.80 3.13 -8.69
N GLY A 297 2.26 1.89 -8.51
CA GLY A 297 2.09 0.81 -9.48
C GLY A 297 3.27 0.62 -10.45
N SER A 298 4.36 1.39 -10.34
CA SER A 298 5.61 1.07 -11.05
C SER A 298 6.59 0.34 -10.11
N THR A 299 7.33 -0.63 -10.64
CA THR A 299 8.42 -1.39 -9.98
C THR A 299 9.53 -0.54 -9.35
N ASN A 300 9.44 0.79 -9.43
CA ASN A 300 10.52 1.74 -9.16
C ASN A 300 10.53 2.31 -7.73
N SER A 301 9.59 1.93 -6.86
CA SER A 301 9.58 2.32 -5.44
C SER A 301 10.14 1.24 -4.50
N ASN A 302 10.38 0.02 -4.99
CA ASN A 302 10.82 -1.10 -4.18
C ASN A 302 12.25 -0.87 -3.65
N THR A 303 12.41 -0.79 -2.33
CA THR A 303 13.72 -0.74 -1.68
C THR A 303 14.18 -2.11 -1.18
N ALA A 304 13.27 -3.08 -1.01
CA ALA A 304 13.54 -4.40 -0.46
C ALA A 304 14.34 -4.37 0.86
N ASN A 305 14.01 -3.44 1.77
CA ASN A 305 14.82 -3.09 2.95
C ASN A 305 14.28 -3.59 4.30
N THR A 306 13.06 -4.15 4.35
CA THR A 306 12.35 -4.41 5.62
C THR A 306 12.74 -5.74 6.25
N ASN A 307 12.68 -6.84 5.50
CA ASN A 307 12.97 -8.17 6.03
C ASN A 307 13.74 -9.02 5.02
N VAL A 308 14.36 -10.10 5.49
CA VAL A 308 15.02 -11.11 4.65
C VAL A 308 14.70 -12.50 5.21
N ILE A 309 14.09 -13.35 4.38
CA ILE A 309 13.60 -14.67 4.80
C ILE A 309 14.12 -15.78 3.89
N ALA A 310 14.14 -17.01 4.40
CA ALA A 310 14.15 -18.19 3.55
C ALA A 310 12.71 -18.56 3.15
N TYR A 311 12.52 -18.83 1.88
CA TYR A 311 11.26 -19.34 1.34
C TYR A 311 11.59 -20.47 0.36
N GLN A 312 11.29 -21.71 0.75
CA GLN A 312 11.76 -22.90 0.04
C GLN A 312 13.29 -22.88 -0.07
N GLN A 313 13.84 -23.03 -1.27
CA GLN A 313 15.29 -22.98 -1.55
C GLN A 313 15.77 -21.57 -1.95
N LYS A 314 14.98 -20.52 -1.65
CA LYS A 314 15.24 -19.14 -2.06
C LYS A 314 15.40 -18.25 -0.85
N ILE A 315 16.16 -17.18 -1.01
CA ILE A 315 16.25 -16.08 -0.04
C ILE A 315 15.54 -14.88 -0.63
N LEU A 316 14.58 -14.32 0.10
CA LEU A 316 13.76 -13.21 -0.35
C LEU A 316 13.98 -11.99 0.54
N ALA A 317 14.40 -10.88 -0.05
CA ALA A 317 14.40 -9.56 0.58
C ALA A 317 13.02 -8.91 0.35
N LEU A 318 12.43 -8.39 1.43
CA LEU A 318 11.04 -7.95 1.48
C LEU A 318 10.96 -6.45 1.78
N ASN A 319 10.00 -5.78 1.16
CA ASN A 319 9.55 -4.44 1.53
C ASN A 319 8.03 -4.38 1.39
N GLU A 320 7.37 -3.76 2.37
CA GLU A 320 5.93 -3.59 2.34
C GLU A 320 5.52 -2.71 1.17
N GLY A 321 4.62 -3.23 0.33
CA GLY A 321 4.14 -2.47 -0.83
C GLY A 321 4.91 -2.74 -2.11
N ALA A 322 5.76 -3.77 -2.16
CA ALA A 322 6.38 -4.25 -3.39
C ALA A 322 6.43 -5.77 -3.49
N SER A 323 6.88 -6.28 -4.62
CA SER A 323 7.18 -7.71 -4.78
C SER A 323 8.46 -8.08 -4.02
N PRO A 324 8.55 -9.30 -3.45
CA PRO A 324 9.80 -9.81 -2.87
C PRO A 324 10.90 -9.84 -3.92
N VAL A 325 12.14 -9.61 -3.51
CA VAL A 325 13.32 -9.68 -4.38
C VAL A 325 14.17 -10.88 -3.99
N GLU A 326 14.37 -11.80 -4.92
CA GLU A 326 15.20 -12.98 -4.70
C GLU A 326 16.69 -12.61 -4.76
N ILE A 327 17.46 -13.14 -3.80
CA ILE A 327 18.92 -13.02 -3.75
C ILE A 327 19.55 -14.42 -3.59
N LYS A 328 20.81 -14.57 -4.03
CA LYS A 328 21.58 -15.78 -3.78
C LYS A 328 22.18 -15.77 -2.38
N LEU A 329 22.00 -16.85 -1.61
CA LEU A 329 22.59 -16.94 -0.27
C LEU A 329 24.12 -16.90 -0.28
N HIS A 330 24.78 -17.45 -1.31
CA HIS A 330 26.24 -17.58 -1.37
C HIS A 330 26.99 -16.25 -1.48
N ASP A 331 26.56 -15.35 -2.37
CA ASP A 331 27.26 -14.09 -2.69
C ASP A 331 26.37 -12.85 -2.55
N LEU A 332 25.12 -13.02 -2.08
CA LEU A 332 24.10 -11.99 -1.92
C LEU A 332 23.73 -11.26 -3.23
N SER A 333 24.13 -11.81 -4.39
CA SER A 333 23.76 -11.24 -5.68
C SER A 333 22.25 -11.30 -5.91
N THR A 334 21.69 -10.21 -6.43
CA THR A 334 20.26 -10.11 -6.73
C THR A 334 19.90 -10.90 -7.98
N ILE A 335 18.87 -11.73 -7.88
CA ILE A 335 18.27 -12.46 -9.00
C ILE A 335 17.17 -11.62 -9.65
N GLY A 336 16.27 -11.04 -8.84
CA GLY A 336 15.18 -10.17 -9.31
C GLY A 336 13.86 -10.43 -8.56
N ASP A 337 12.79 -9.81 -9.03
CA ASP A 337 11.47 -9.93 -8.40
C ASP A 337 10.95 -11.37 -8.43
N TYR A 338 10.46 -11.86 -7.28
CA TYR A 338 9.88 -13.17 -7.12
C TYR A 338 8.35 -13.11 -7.18
N THR A 339 7.77 -13.82 -8.14
CA THR A 339 6.34 -13.75 -8.50
C THR A 339 5.53 -14.99 -8.11
N PHE A 340 6.08 -15.87 -7.25
CA PHE A 340 5.41 -17.11 -6.81
C PHE A 340 4.90 -17.96 -7.99
N ASN A 341 5.72 -18.12 -9.03
CA ASN A 341 5.34 -18.78 -10.28
C ASN A 341 4.10 -18.14 -10.95
N SER A 342 4.02 -16.81 -10.92
CA SER A 342 2.88 -16.00 -11.39
C SER A 342 1.55 -16.20 -10.66
N GLN A 343 1.52 -16.96 -9.55
CA GLN A 343 0.30 -17.20 -8.77
C GLN A 343 -0.09 -15.98 -7.92
N MET A 344 0.87 -15.12 -7.56
CA MET A 344 0.62 -13.88 -6.83
C MET A 344 1.29 -12.71 -7.57
N LYS A 345 0.48 -11.73 -7.97
CA LYS A 345 0.92 -10.54 -8.74
C LYS A 345 0.73 -9.22 -7.97
N ARG A 346 0.48 -9.33 -6.67
CA ARG A 346 0.34 -8.19 -5.75
C ARG A 346 1.62 -8.01 -4.95
N HIS A 347 1.67 -6.91 -4.20
CA HIS A 347 2.68 -6.69 -3.18
C HIS A 347 2.66 -7.83 -2.15
N HIS A 348 3.75 -7.99 -1.42
CA HIS A 348 3.88 -9.00 -0.37
C HIS A 348 4.15 -8.28 0.96
N THR A 349 3.60 -8.75 2.07
CA THR A 349 3.96 -8.24 3.40
C THR A 349 5.45 -8.48 3.70
N ALA A 350 6.08 -7.63 4.49
CA ALA A 350 7.42 -7.94 5.01
C ALA A 350 7.39 -8.99 6.15
N HIS A 351 6.20 -9.35 6.63
CA HIS A 351 6.00 -10.23 7.79
C HIS A 351 5.12 -11.45 7.46
N PRO A 352 5.54 -12.34 6.55
CA PRO A 352 4.82 -13.58 6.32
C PRO A 352 4.94 -14.53 7.52
N ARG A 353 4.03 -15.49 7.60
CA ARG A 353 4.07 -16.55 8.61
C ARG A 353 4.30 -17.91 7.96
N PHE A 354 5.14 -18.74 8.58
CA PHE A 354 5.28 -20.14 8.22
C PHE A 354 4.74 -21.00 9.37
N ASP A 355 3.79 -21.87 9.04
CA ASP A 355 3.24 -22.87 9.96
C ASP A 355 4.04 -24.16 9.77
N HIS A 356 4.95 -24.44 10.70
CA HIS A 356 5.82 -25.62 10.66
C HIS A 356 5.03 -26.94 10.80
N ASN A 357 3.90 -26.94 11.51
CA ASN A 357 3.10 -28.16 11.69
C ASN A 357 2.32 -28.52 10.44
N ARG A 358 1.80 -27.52 9.71
CA ARG A 358 1.07 -27.74 8.45
C ARG A 358 1.95 -27.66 7.21
N GLN A 359 3.18 -27.17 7.35
CA GLN A 359 4.07 -26.85 6.23
C GLN A 359 3.39 -25.88 5.24
N GLU A 360 2.76 -24.84 5.77
CA GLU A 360 2.03 -23.84 4.99
C GLU A 360 2.62 -22.45 5.19
N TYR A 361 2.59 -21.66 4.12
CA TYR A 361 3.07 -20.28 4.10
C TYR A 361 1.88 -19.33 3.94
N LEU A 362 1.76 -18.41 4.89
CA LEU A 362 0.69 -17.43 4.98
C LEU A 362 1.26 -16.05 4.70
N THR A 363 0.63 -15.32 3.79
CA THR A 363 1.03 -13.96 3.46
C THR A 363 -0.18 -13.13 3.07
N TYR A 364 0.01 -11.83 2.93
CA TYR A 364 -1.04 -10.92 2.48
C TYR A 364 -0.44 -9.76 1.70
N SER A 365 -1.33 -8.99 1.08
CA SER A 365 -1.03 -7.75 0.38
C SER A 365 -2.07 -6.71 0.74
N TYR A 366 -1.66 -5.45 0.90
CA TYR A 366 -2.58 -4.32 0.92
C TYR A 366 -2.09 -3.22 -0.01
N SER A 367 -3.02 -2.41 -0.52
CA SER A 367 -2.68 -1.34 -1.48
C SER A 367 -3.48 -0.07 -1.23
N SER A 368 -2.82 1.07 -1.34
CA SER A 368 -3.47 2.39 -1.35
C SER A 368 -4.23 2.68 -2.64
N GLU A 369 -3.89 2.01 -3.74
CA GLU A 369 -4.47 2.28 -5.07
C GLU A 369 -5.91 1.78 -5.18
N ASP A 370 -6.12 0.51 -4.86
CA ASP A 370 -7.44 -0.12 -4.89
C ASP A 370 -8.07 -0.25 -3.51
N GLY A 371 -7.28 -0.07 -2.44
CA GLY A 371 -7.75 -0.12 -1.06
C GLY A 371 -8.04 -1.51 -0.53
N LYS A 372 -7.59 -2.56 -1.23
CA LYS A 372 -7.89 -3.95 -0.89
C LYS A 372 -6.85 -4.53 0.07
N LEU A 373 -7.31 -5.41 0.95
CA LEU A 373 -6.49 -6.36 1.71
C LEU A 373 -6.75 -7.75 1.13
N MET A 374 -5.70 -8.39 0.60
CA MET A 374 -5.76 -9.74 0.03
C MET A 374 -4.91 -10.68 0.85
N TYR A 375 -5.47 -11.83 1.23
CA TYR A 375 -4.81 -12.92 1.93
C TYR A 375 -4.49 -14.06 0.97
N TYR A 376 -3.32 -14.65 1.14
CA TYR A 376 -2.79 -15.76 0.35
C TYR A 376 -2.25 -16.87 1.25
N ARG A 377 -2.56 -18.13 0.90
CA ARG A 377 -2.01 -19.32 1.57
C ARG A 377 -1.40 -20.27 0.54
N PHE A 378 -0.16 -20.69 0.80
CA PHE A 378 0.55 -21.66 -0.03
C PHE A 378 0.85 -22.93 0.76
N ASN A 379 0.81 -24.08 0.09
CA ASN A 379 1.25 -25.34 0.67
C ASN A 379 2.76 -25.55 0.52
N ASN A 380 3.26 -26.65 1.07
CA ASN A 380 4.66 -27.09 0.99
C ASN A 380 5.21 -27.26 -0.44
N GLN A 381 4.35 -27.38 -1.45
CA GLN A 381 4.72 -27.50 -2.86
C GLN A 381 4.70 -26.16 -3.61
N ASN A 382 4.66 -25.01 -2.92
CA ASN A 382 4.52 -23.68 -3.53
C ASN A 382 3.19 -23.48 -4.27
N LYS A 383 2.17 -24.29 -4.00
CA LYS A 383 0.86 -24.16 -4.66
C LYS A 383 -0.02 -23.22 -3.85
N LEU A 384 -0.58 -22.23 -4.52
CA LEU A 384 -1.61 -21.37 -3.94
C LEU A 384 -2.87 -22.20 -3.66
N ILE A 385 -3.25 -22.28 -2.39
CA ILE A 385 -4.41 -23.07 -1.91
C ILE A 385 -5.54 -22.20 -1.34
N ALA A 386 -5.28 -20.93 -1.01
CA ALA A 386 -6.31 -19.95 -0.71
C ALA A 386 -5.91 -18.56 -1.20
N GLU A 387 -6.86 -17.84 -1.80
CA GLU A 387 -6.78 -16.42 -2.14
C GLU A 387 -8.11 -15.76 -1.77
N LYS A 388 -8.08 -14.76 -0.88
CA LYS A 388 -9.29 -14.06 -0.42
C LYS A 388 -9.07 -12.58 -0.23
N GLU A 389 -10.07 -11.80 -0.64
CA GLU A 389 -10.18 -10.40 -0.25
C GLU A 389 -10.80 -10.34 1.16
N ILE A 390 -10.06 -9.77 2.10
CA ILE A 390 -10.50 -9.60 3.48
C ILE A 390 -11.10 -8.21 3.62
N ALA A 391 -12.38 -8.15 3.98
CA ALA A 391 -13.06 -6.88 4.23
C ALA A 391 -12.60 -6.27 5.56
N TRP A 392 -12.09 -5.05 5.49
CA TRP A 392 -11.67 -4.25 6.66
C TRP A 392 -12.45 -2.93 6.75
N PRO A 393 -12.69 -2.39 7.97
CA PRO A 393 -13.58 -1.26 8.19
C PRO A 393 -13.05 0.08 7.68
N TYR A 394 -11.73 0.21 7.59
CA TYR A 394 -11.06 1.36 6.99
C TYR A 394 -9.66 0.95 6.56
N LYS A 395 -9.09 1.70 5.60
CA LYS A 395 -7.74 1.46 5.09
C LYS A 395 -6.73 1.99 6.11
N CYS A 396 -5.77 1.16 6.49
CA CYS A 396 -4.73 1.51 7.44
C CYS A 396 -3.38 0.95 7.00
N MET A 397 -2.32 1.36 7.70
CA MET A 397 -1.06 0.63 7.68
C MET A 397 -1.31 -0.78 8.21
N MET A 398 -0.96 -1.78 7.42
CA MET A 398 -0.94 -3.18 7.83
C MET A 398 0.48 -3.67 7.79
N HIS A 399 1.18 -3.51 8.90
CA HIS A 399 2.58 -3.90 9.00
C HIS A 399 2.71 -5.41 9.20
N ASP A 400 2.03 -5.94 10.21
CA ASP A 400 2.13 -7.33 10.62
C ASP A 400 0.74 -7.95 10.88
N PHE A 401 0.69 -9.28 10.93
CA PHE A 401 -0.47 -10.10 11.22
C PHE A 401 -0.05 -11.36 11.99
N CYS A 402 -1.01 -12.08 12.56
CA CYS A 402 -0.72 -13.35 13.24
C CYS A 402 -1.70 -14.45 12.80
N ASN A 403 -1.32 -15.70 13.05
CA ASN A 403 -2.17 -16.85 12.86
C ASN A 403 -2.22 -17.67 14.13
N THR A 404 -3.26 -18.49 14.27
CA THR A 404 -3.31 -19.60 15.22
C THR A 404 -3.36 -20.91 14.43
N GLU A 405 -3.65 -22.00 15.12
CA GLU A 405 -3.90 -23.29 14.50
C GLU A 405 -5.08 -23.25 13.50
N HIS A 406 -6.19 -22.59 13.83
CA HIS A 406 -7.41 -22.59 13.02
C HIS A 406 -7.77 -21.24 12.41
N TYR A 407 -7.13 -20.15 12.86
CA TYR A 407 -7.48 -18.79 12.46
C TYR A 407 -6.31 -18.00 11.89
N VAL A 408 -6.64 -16.97 11.11
CA VAL A 408 -5.75 -15.90 10.68
C VAL A 408 -6.36 -14.59 11.16
N ILE A 409 -5.53 -13.69 11.69
CA ILE A 409 -5.98 -12.52 12.43
C ILE A 409 -5.32 -11.29 11.80
N PHE A 410 -6.16 -10.37 11.29
CA PHE A 410 -5.76 -9.08 10.72
C PHE A 410 -6.20 -7.94 11.64
N PRO A 411 -5.28 -7.36 12.42
CA PRO A 411 -5.59 -6.28 13.36
C PRO A 411 -5.56 -4.93 12.66
N ILE A 412 -6.69 -4.24 12.62
CA ILE A 412 -6.91 -2.97 11.94
C ILE A 412 -6.75 -1.84 12.95
N PHE A 413 -5.58 -1.22 12.94
CA PHE A 413 -5.23 -0.10 13.82
C PHE A 413 -5.60 1.25 13.19
N PRO A 414 -5.92 2.27 13.99
CA PRO A 414 -6.34 3.58 13.49
C PRO A 414 -5.18 4.45 12.97
N CYS A 415 -4.15 3.84 12.36
CA CYS A 415 -3.16 4.50 11.53
C CYS A 415 -3.63 4.48 10.08
N THR A 416 -4.49 5.42 9.70
CA THR A 416 -5.21 5.37 8.42
C THR A 416 -4.29 5.62 7.24
N MET A 417 -4.59 5.00 6.11
CA MET A 417 -3.87 5.18 4.85
C MET A 417 -4.76 5.91 3.84
N SER A 418 -4.35 7.09 3.37
CA SER A 418 -5.12 7.89 2.40
C SER A 418 -4.27 8.37 1.23
N PHE A 419 -4.59 7.84 0.05
CA PHE A 419 -4.01 8.33 -1.20
C PHE A 419 -4.43 9.77 -1.48
N GLU A 420 -5.64 10.20 -1.11
CA GLU A 420 -6.09 11.58 -1.28
C GLU A 420 -5.24 12.57 -0.46
N ARG A 421 -4.85 12.22 0.77
CA ARG A 421 -3.91 13.01 1.58
C ARG A 421 -2.55 13.11 0.89
N ALA A 422 -2.00 11.98 0.47
CA ALA A 422 -0.74 11.93 -0.27
C ALA A 422 -0.77 12.82 -1.52
N MET A 423 -1.88 12.78 -2.30
CA MET A 423 -2.06 13.65 -3.46
C MET A 423 -2.05 15.15 -3.11
N ARG A 424 -2.42 15.55 -1.89
CA ARG A 424 -2.36 16.95 -1.42
C ARG A 424 -0.99 17.34 -0.86
N GLY A 425 -0.02 16.42 -0.84
CA GLY A 425 1.29 16.62 -0.19
C GLY A 425 1.23 16.46 1.33
N GLU A 426 0.17 15.85 1.86
CA GLU A 426 0.03 15.49 3.28
C GLU A 426 0.52 14.05 3.52
N ASN A 427 0.72 13.66 4.79
CA ASN A 427 1.12 12.30 5.14
C ASN A 427 0.05 11.25 4.72
N ILE A 428 0.49 10.19 4.04
CA ILE A 428 -0.37 9.07 3.65
C ILE A 428 -0.87 8.32 4.88
N PHE A 429 0.01 8.09 5.84
CA PHE A 429 -0.28 7.46 7.13
C PHE A 429 -0.49 8.54 8.18
N VAL A 430 -1.61 8.46 8.88
CA VAL A 430 -1.95 9.39 9.96
C VAL A 430 -2.64 8.62 11.08
N TRP A 431 -2.22 8.86 12.31
CA TRP A 431 -2.89 8.35 13.49
C TRP A 431 -4.21 9.08 13.75
N GLU A 432 -5.31 8.33 13.84
CA GLU A 432 -6.68 8.81 14.08
C GLU A 432 -7.36 8.04 15.23
N GLY A 433 -6.58 7.68 16.25
CA GLY A 433 -7.08 6.99 17.45
C GLY A 433 -8.08 7.81 18.29
N ASP A 434 -8.16 9.13 18.07
CA ASP A 434 -9.16 10.01 18.69
C ASP A 434 -10.59 9.76 18.17
N ARG A 435 -10.74 9.11 17.02
CA ARG A 435 -12.02 8.95 16.30
C ARG A 435 -12.34 7.51 15.90
N LEU A 436 -11.32 6.68 15.75
CA LEU A 436 -11.45 5.32 15.24
C LEU A 436 -11.06 4.31 16.32
N LYS A 437 -11.77 3.18 16.36
CA LYS A 437 -11.44 2.03 17.20
C LYS A 437 -10.50 1.07 16.48
N THR A 438 -9.80 0.24 17.25
CA THR A 438 -9.04 -0.91 16.73
C THR A 438 -9.98 -2.09 16.50
N TYR A 439 -9.78 -2.84 15.41
CA TYR A 439 -10.59 -4.02 15.08
C TYR A 439 -9.73 -5.23 14.78
N PHE A 440 -9.98 -6.36 15.44
CA PHE A 440 -9.40 -7.65 15.08
C PHE A 440 -10.34 -8.35 14.09
N ILE A 441 -9.89 -8.52 12.85
CA ILE A 441 -10.58 -9.29 11.82
C ILE A 441 -10.04 -10.71 11.86
N ILE A 442 -10.82 -11.63 12.41
CA ILE A 442 -10.46 -13.01 12.65
C ILE A 442 -11.16 -13.85 11.60
N THR A 443 -10.40 -14.64 10.85
CA THR A 443 -10.94 -15.52 9.84
C THR A 443 -10.46 -16.94 10.01
N ASN A 444 -11.25 -17.93 9.55
CA ASN A 444 -10.73 -19.28 9.41
C ASN A 444 -9.54 -19.29 8.43
N ARG A 445 -8.71 -20.33 8.47
CA ARG A 445 -7.50 -20.43 7.63
C ARG A 445 -7.71 -20.17 6.14
N ASP A 446 -8.89 -20.46 5.59
CA ASP A 446 -9.23 -20.26 4.17
C ASP A 446 -9.69 -18.84 3.83
N GLY A 447 -9.93 -17.97 4.83
CA GLY A 447 -10.39 -16.61 4.64
C GLY A 447 -11.91 -16.48 4.36
N ASN A 448 -12.71 -17.52 4.62
CA ASN A 448 -14.12 -17.60 4.23
C ASN A 448 -15.09 -17.13 5.32
N GLU A 449 -14.77 -17.42 6.57
CA GLU A 449 -15.60 -17.06 7.72
C GLU A 449 -14.93 -15.89 8.43
N ILE A 450 -15.64 -14.78 8.66
CA ILE A 450 -15.05 -13.58 9.24
C ILE A 450 -15.81 -13.19 10.50
N THR A 451 -15.09 -13.08 11.60
CA THR A 451 -15.54 -12.47 12.85
C THR A 451 -14.76 -11.20 13.09
N ARG A 452 -15.44 -10.15 13.54
CA ARG A 452 -14.83 -8.88 13.90
C ARG A 452 -15.04 -8.62 15.37
N ILE A 453 -13.95 -8.30 16.08
CA ILE A 453 -13.94 -7.90 17.48
C ILE A 453 -13.36 -6.50 17.57
N GLU A 454 -13.93 -5.63 18.39
CA GLU A 454 -13.47 -4.25 18.57
C GLU A 454 -12.83 -4.04 19.93
N THR A 455 -11.85 -3.13 20.00
CA THR A 455 -11.22 -2.72 21.25
C THR A 455 -10.78 -1.26 21.18
N ASP A 456 -10.25 -0.75 22.29
CA ASP A 456 -9.75 0.61 22.35
C ASP A 456 -8.56 0.85 21.41
N PRO A 457 -8.38 2.10 20.94
CA PRO A 457 -7.29 2.46 20.05
C PRO A 457 -5.93 2.08 20.62
N CYS A 458 -5.12 1.44 19.79
CA CYS A 458 -3.74 1.07 20.06
C CYS A 458 -3.04 0.81 18.72
N PHE A 459 -1.74 0.60 18.76
CA PHE A 459 -0.94 0.27 17.60
C PHE A 459 0.07 -0.84 17.94
N VAL A 460 0.30 -1.71 16.97
CA VAL A 460 1.35 -2.74 17.04
C VAL A 460 2.11 -2.70 15.74
N TYR A 461 3.43 -2.60 15.83
CA TYR A 461 4.31 -2.96 14.72
C TYR A 461 4.43 -4.49 14.68
N HIS A 462 4.96 -5.12 15.74
CA HIS A 462 5.26 -6.56 15.72
C HIS A 462 4.50 -7.39 16.75
N PHE A 463 4.09 -8.58 16.31
CA PHE A 463 3.52 -9.61 17.17
C PHE A 463 4.61 -10.57 17.68
N GLY A 464 4.48 -10.99 18.94
CA GLY A 464 5.19 -12.15 19.45
C GLY A 464 4.62 -13.40 18.82
N ASN A 465 3.49 -13.91 19.31
CA ASN A 465 2.81 -15.05 18.73
C ASN A 465 1.31 -15.00 19.04
N ALA A 466 0.51 -15.83 18.37
CA ALA A 466 -0.89 -16.04 18.71
C ALA A 466 -1.21 -17.53 18.75
N TYR A 467 -2.09 -17.94 19.66
CA TYR A 467 -2.48 -19.34 19.80
C TYR A 467 -3.88 -19.49 20.41
N GLU A 468 -4.44 -20.68 20.30
CA GLU A 468 -5.75 -21.02 20.87
C GLU A 468 -5.61 -21.69 22.24
N GLN A 469 -6.46 -21.30 23.19
CA GLN A 469 -6.54 -21.89 24.53
C GLN A 469 -8.02 -22.04 24.93
N GLY A 470 -8.57 -23.24 24.71
CA GLY A 470 -10.00 -23.48 24.87
C GLY A 470 -10.81 -22.64 23.89
N ASP A 471 -11.82 -21.90 24.38
CA ASP A 471 -12.65 -21.00 23.57
C ASP A 471 -11.99 -19.63 23.29
N ASN A 472 -10.73 -19.44 23.72
CA ASN A 472 -10.03 -18.16 23.63
C ASN A 472 -8.90 -18.20 22.60
N ILE A 473 -8.70 -17.08 21.91
CA ILE A 473 -7.46 -16.76 21.19
C ILE A 473 -6.61 -15.87 22.11
N ILE A 474 -5.36 -16.25 22.29
CA ILE A 474 -4.33 -15.48 22.99
C ILE A 474 -3.42 -14.84 21.95
N ILE A 475 -3.13 -13.54 22.09
CA ILE A 475 -2.25 -12.80 21.19
C ILE A 475 -1.27 -11.99 22.03
N ASP A 476 0.02 -12.24 21.85
CA ASP A 476 1.10 -11.47 22.49
C ASP A 476 1.72 -10.52 21.48
N ALA A 477 1.96 -9.28 21.90
CA ALA A 477 2.54 -8.24 21.04
C ALA A 477 3.24 -7.14 21.85
N MET A 478 4.05 -6.36 21.15
CA MET A 478 4.56 -5.09 21.66
C MET A 478 3.57 -3.99 21.28
N ILE A 479 2.86 -3.46 22.28
CA ILE A 479 1.67 -2.62 22.10
C ILE A 479 1.97 -1.19 22.54
N SER A 480 1.76 -0.25 21.62
CA SER A 480 1.77 1.19 21.89
C SER A 480 0.34 1.74 21.97
N PRO A 481 0.04 2.68 22.89
CA PRO A 481 -1.26 3.36 22.93
C PRO A 481 -1.56 4.21 21.69
N SER A 482 -0.52 4.74 21.05
CA SER A 482 -0.59 5.50 19.78
C SER A 482 0.41 4.94 18.76
N SER A 483 0.27 5.29 17.48
CA SER A 483 1.19 4.82 16.44
C SER A 483 2.53 5.57 16.53
N PRO A 484 3.64 4.88 16.86
CA PRO A 484 4.96 5.50 16.92
C PRO A 484 5.41 5.94 15.53
N LEU A 485 6.18 7.03 15.45
CA LEU A 485 6.74 7.61 14.21
C LEU A 485 5.70 8.20 13.22
N MET A 486 4.41 7.96 13.44
CA MET A 486 3.35 8.46 12.57
C MET A 486 2.73 9.74 13.13
N PRO A 487 2.51 10.77 12.30
CA PRO A 487 1.88 11.99 12.77
C PRO A 487 0.37 11.78 12.99
N ASP A 488 -0.17 12.48 13.97
CA ASP A 488 -1.60 12.65 14.12
C ASP A 488 -2.15 13.68 13.11
N ARG A 489 -3.44 13.97 13.20
CA ARG A 489 -4.12 14.93 12.32
C ARG A 489 -3.67 16.39 12.49
N THR A 490 -3.00 16.71 13.60
CA THR A 490 -2.41 18.02 13.87
C THR A 490 -0.96 18.12 13.38
N GLY A 491 -0.38 16.99 12.95
CA GLY A 491 1.02 16.86 12.54
C GLY A 491 1.97 16.53 13.70
N LYS A 492 1.45 16.30 14.90
CA LYS A 492 2.25 15.92 16.08
C LYS A 492 2.55 14.42 16.02
N ILE A 493 3.79 14.04 16.27
CA ILE A 493 4.18 12.63 16.46
C ILE A 493 4.18 12.37 17.97
N GLU A 494 3.32 11.47 18.42
CA GLU A 494 3.35 10.97 19.80
C GLU A 494 4.13 9.66 19.83
N ASN A 495 5.21 9.62 20.59
CA ASN A 495 6.08 8.46 20.67
C ASN A 495 5.90 7.78 22.03
N GLU A 496 4.78 7.08 22.20
CA GLU A 496 4.58 6.25 23.38
C GLU A 496 5.23 4.88 23.19
N PRO A 497 6.11 4.45 24.10
CA PRO A 497 6.86 3.22 23.93
C PRO A 497 5.93 2.00 23.93
N ALA A 498 6.26 1.04 23.06
CA ALA A 498 5.58 -0.23 23.03
C ALA A 498 5.96 -1.06 24.27
N ARG A 499 4.98 -1.78 24.82
CA ARG A 499 5.13 -2.65 25.99
C ARG A 499 4.54 -4.02 25.71
N LEU A 500 5.09 -5.05 26.34
CA LEU A 500 4.56 -6.41 26.18
C LEU A 500 3.13 -6.49 26.74
N GLY A 501 2.18 -6.81 25.88
CA GLY A 501 0.80 -7.05 26.29
C GLY A 501 0.19 -8.26 25.59
N ARG A 502 -0.87 -8.76 26.23
CA ARG A 502 -1.61 -9.96 25.86
C ARG A 502 -3.08 -9.64 25.68
N TRP A 503 -3.60 -9.89 24.48
CA TRP A 503 -5.04 -9.97 24.26
C TRP A 503 -5.55 -11.37 24.54
N THR A 504 -6.71 -11.45 25.18
CA THR A 504 -7.52 -12.67 25.28
C THR A 504 -8.87 -12.41 24.61
N ILE A 505 -9.11 -13.07 23.48
CA ILE A 505 -10.34 -12.93 22.69
C ILE A 505 -11.18 -14.19 22.84
N ASN A 506 -12.37 -14.07 23.42
CA ASN A 506 -13.33 -15.17 23.45
C ASN A 506 -14.28 -15.06 22.26
N LEU A 507 -14.18 -16.00 21.30
CA LEU A 507 -14.96 -15.94 20.06
C LEU A 507 -16.46 -16.18 20.28
N LYS A 508 -16.82 -17.00 21.26
CA LYS A 508 -18.20 -17.35 21.57
C LYS A 508 -18.97 -16.18 22.17
N ASN A 509 -18.36 -15.50 23.13
CA ASN A 509 -18.93 -14.36 23.84
C ASN A 509 -18.64 -13.02 23.12
N LYS A 510 -17.74 -13.03 22.12
CA LYS A 510 -17.27 -11.86 21.38
C LYS A 510 -16.68 -10.78 22.30
N THR A 511 -15.93 -11.20 23.30
CA THR A 511 -15.25 -10.31 24.26
C THR A 511 -13.75 -10.30 24.02
N ILE A 512 -13.12 -9.16 24.28
CA ILE A 512 -11.67 -8.99 24.24
C ILE A 512 -11.19 -8.28 25.50
N THR A 513 -10.10 -8.76 26.08
CA THR A 513 -9.40 -8.10 27.19
C THR A 513 -7.93 -7.94 26.83
N LEU A 514 -7.35 -6.81 27.23
CA LEU A 514 -5.92 -6.52 27.08
C LEU A 514 -5.28 -6.44 28.47
N ASN A 515 -4.22 -7.20 28.69
CA ASN A 515 -3.39 -7.11 29.89
C ASN A 515 -1.94 -6.83 29.50
N TYR A 516 -1.34 -5.78 30.05
CA TYR A 516 0.10 -5.56 29.92
C TYR A 516 0.83 -6.51 30.87
N LEU A 517 1.73 -7.34 30.33
CA LEU A 517 2.52 -8.31 31.09
C LEU A 517 3.77 -7.68 31.70
N ASP A 518 4.26 -6.60 31.10
CA ASP A 518 5.38 -5.80 31.60
C ASP A 518 5.14 -4.32 31.25
N GLN A 519 5.73 -3.43 32.05
CA GLN A 519 5.73 -1.99 31.81
C GLN A 519 7.01 -1.51 31.11
N MET A 520 8.01 -2.38 30.96
CA MET A 520 9.25 -2.07 30.26
C MET A 520 9.01 -1.81 28.77
N ALA A 521 9.65 -0.76 28.26
CA ALA A 521 9.63 -0.42 26.84
C ALA A 521 10.46 -1.45 26.06
N GLY A 522 9.98 -1.83 24.88
CA GLY A 522 10.74 -2.68 23.97
C GLY A 522 10.06 -2.90 22.64
N GLU A 523 10.75 -3.58 21.74
CA GLU A 523 10.25 -3.98 20.43
C GLU A 523 11.01 -5.20 19.90
N PHE A 524 10.75 -5.59 18.65
CA PHE A 524 11.30 -6.73 17.95
C PHE A 524 11.10 -8.04 18.74
N PRO A 525 9.83 -8.41 19.04
CA PRO A 525 9.50 -9.66 19.71
C PRO A 525 9.85 -10.85 18.81
N ARG A 526 10.55 -11.82 19.39
CA ARG A 526 11.08 -13.00 18.71
C ARG A 526 10.86 -14.21 19.59
N PHE A 527 10.59 -15.35 19.00
CA PHE A 527 10.26 -16.58 19.72
C PHE A 527 10.76 -17.77 18.90
N ASP A 528 10.58 -18.97 19.43
CA ASP A 528 10.83 -20.19 18.66
C ASP A 528 9.76 -20.36 17.57
N GLU A 529 10.09 -19.97 16.34
CA GLU A 529 9.15 -19.95 15.21
C GLU A 529 8.56 -21.34 14.86
N ARG A 530 9.13 -22.44 15.37
CA ARG A 530 8.52 -23.78 15.29
C ARG A 530 7.14 -23.84 15.95
N PHE A 531 6.87 -22.92 16.89
CA PHE A 531 5.62 -22.78 17.62
C PHE A 531 4.72 -21.67 17.08
N ASN A 532 4.99 -21.13 15.88
CA ASN A 532 4.15 -20.09 15.27
C ASN A 532 2.70 -20.58 15.08
N GLY A 533 1.75 -19.90 15.72
CA GLY A 533 0.34 -20.28 15.72
C GLY A 533 -0.08 -21.28 16.81
N TYR A 534 0.85 -21.70 17.66
CA TYR A 534 0.68 -22.73 18.68
C TYR A 534 1.10 -22.24 20.08
N PRO A 535 0.63 -22.89 21.16
CA PRO A 535 1.05 -22.55 22.51
C PRO A 535 2.57 -22.58 22.66
N TYR A 536 3.10 -21.55 23.29
CA TYR A 536 4.54 -21.30 23.47
C TYR A 536 4.78 -20.63 24.83
N SER A 537 6.02 -20.68 25.28
CA SER A 537 6.49 -20.27 26.60
C SER A 537 7.63 -19.26 26.55
N HIS A 538 8.39 -19.15 25.45
CA HIS A 538 9.59 -18.31 25.39
C HIS A 538 9.44 -17.14 24.42
N LEU A 539 9.62 -15.92 24.91
CA LEU A 539 9.59 -14.68 24.12
C LEU A 539 10.80 -13.80 24.42
N TYR A 540 11.48 -13.32 23.39
CA TYR A 540 12.67 -12.48 23.43
C TYR A 540 12.35 -11.10 22.84
N VAL A 541 12.85 -10.03 23.43
CA VAL A 541 12.51 -8.64 23.05
C VAL A 541 13.76 -7.77 23.18
N ALA A 542 13.97 -6.81 22.27
CA ALA A 542 14.93 -5.73 22.46
C ALA A 542 14.32 -4.64 23.35
N GLY A 543 14.95 -4.34 24.48
CA GLY A 543 14.41 -3.44 25.51
C GLY A 543 15.10 -2.09 25.57
N ASP A 544 14.36 -1.07 26.01
CA ASP A 544 14.86 0.25 26.38
C ASP A 544 14.58 0.48 27.88
N GLU A 545 15.45 -0.06 28.72
CA GLU A 545 15.28 0.03 30.18
C GLU A 545 15.57 1.45 30.68
N ASN A 546 16.62 2.09 30.15
CA ASN A 546 17.05 3.42 30.59
C ASN A 546 16.30 4.58 29.93
N LYS A 547 15.26 4.29 29.12
CA LYS A 547 14.39 5.27 28.45
C LYS A 547 15.18 6.25 27.57
N LYS A 548 16.18 5.73 26.85
CA LYS A 548 17.04 6.51 25.95
C LYS A 548 16.45 6.65 24.55
N ASN A 549 15.26 6.09 24.29
CA ASN A 549 14.64 5.95 22.96
C ASN A 549 15.49 5.12 21.99
N VAL A 550 16.37 4.27 22.54
CA VAL A 550 17.25 3.35 21.83
C VAL A 550 17.38 2.12 22.72
N PHE A 551 17.43 0.93 22.12
CA PHE A 551 17.56 -0.29 22.90
C PHE A 551 18.91 -0.37 23.62
N ASP A 552 18.91 -0.91 24.83
CA ASP A 552 20.09 -1.08 25.69
C ASP A 552 20.17 -2.47 26.36
N CYS A 553 19.16 -3.31 26.16
CA CYS A 553 19.13 -4.67 26.67
C CYS A 553 18.37 -5.64 25.77
N ILE A 554 18.56 -6.93 26.02
CA ILE A 554 17.68 -8.01 25.52
C ILE A 554 16.95 -8.61 26.72
N MET A 555 15.63 -8.76 26.59
CA MET A 555 14.78 -9.38 27.60
C MET A 555 14.31 -10.76 27.14
N HIS A 556 14.22 -11.70 28.07
CA HIS A 556 13.62 -13.01 27.86
C HIS A 556 12.47 -13.19 28.86
N TYR A 557 11.27 -13.41 28.34
CA TYR A 557 10.06 -13.70 29.09
C TYR A 557 9.76 -15.20 29.00
N ASN A 558 9.70 -15.86 30.15
CA ASN A 558 9.13 -17.19 30.26
C ASN A 558 7.65 -17.05 30.68
N LEU A 559 6.78 -17.19 29.69
CA LEU A 559 5.33 -16.99 29.80
C LEU A 559 4.61 -18.10 30.57
N LYS A 560 5.26 -19.26 30.74
CA LYS A 560 4.70 -20.39 31.49
C LYS A 560 4.78 -20.19 32.99
N ASN A 561 5.89 -19.64 33.47
CA ASN A 561 6.11 -19.40 34.91
C ASN A 561 6.08 -17.90 35.28
N ASN A 562 5.83 -17.00 34.32
CA ASN A 562 5.81 -15.55 34.46
C ASN A 562 7.10 -14.97 35.04
N THR A 563 8.25 -15.43 34.53
CA THR A 563 9.57 -14.89 34.89
C THR A 563 10.20 -14.11 33.75
N LYS A 564 11.10 -13.19 34.10
CA LYS A 564 11.84 -12.35 33.17
C LYS A 564 13.34 -12.40 33.50
N GLN A 565 14.15 -12.47 32.46
CA GLN A 565 15.60 -12.28 32.49
C GLN A 565 15.97 -11.07 31.62
N THR A 566 17.06 -10.38 31.95
CA THR A 566 17.56 -9.24 31.15
C THR A 566 19.09 -9.32 30.97
N HIS A 567 19.55 -9.20 29.73
CA HIS A 567 20.96 -9.02 29.39
C HIS A 567 21.23 -7.57 28.98
N HIS A 568 22.06 -6.86 29.74
CA HIS A 568 22.36 -5.45 29.48
C HIS A 568 23.61 -5.28 28.62
N PHE A 569 23.59 -4.29 27.73
CA PHE A 569 24.72 -3.95 26.85
C PHE A 569 25.36 -2.59 27.23
N GLU A 570 25.19 -2.16 28.48
CA GLU A 570 25.72 -0.88 29.00
C GLU A 570 25.37 0.34 28.13
N ASN A 571 26.31 0.81 27.30
CA ASN A 571 26.17 1.96 26.39
C ASN A 571 26.09 1.56 24.91
N ASP A 572 26.06 0.26 24.64
CA ASP A 572 25.95 -0.29 23.30
C ASP A 572 24.50 -0.63 22.98
N VAL A 573 24.20 -0.67 21.69
CA VAL A 573 22.82 -0.77 21.20
C VAL A 573 22.59 -2.14 20.58
N PRO A 574 21.94 -3.09 21.28
CA PRO A 574 21.46 -4.32 20.66
C PRO A 574 20.32 -4.01 19.70
N TRP A 575 20.06 -4.94 18.79
CA TRP A 575 18.93 -4.88 17.89
C TRP A 575 18.08 -6.15 17.97
N GLU A 576 17.14 -6.34 17.04
CA GLU A 576 16.30 -7.54 16.92
C GLU A 576 17.10 -8.83 17.18
N PRO A 577 16.74 -9.59 18.23
CA PRO A 577 17.37 -10.87 18.50
C PRO A 577 16.86 -11.96 17.54
N VAL A 578 17.62 -13.02 17.33
CA VAL A 578 17.21 -14.15 16.48
C VAL A 578 17.46 -15.44 17.23
N PHE A 579 16.37 -16.18 17.49
CA PHE A 579 16.43 -17.50 18.11
C PHE A 579 16.90 -18.56 17.09
N VAL A 580 17.78 -19.46 17.52
CA VAL A 580 18.25 -20.61 16.73
C VAL A 580 18.16 -21.87 17.58
N PRO A 581 17.38 -22.88 17.17
CA PRO A 581 17.17 -24.07 17.99
C PRO A 581 18.41 -24.98 17.99
N ARG A 582 18.77 -25.45 19.19
CA ARG A 582 19.80 -26.48 19.45
C ARG A 582 19.18 -27.89 19.45
N SER A 583 17.99 -28.04 20.02
CA SER A 583 17.23 -29.30 20.07
C SER A 583 15.76 -29.09 19.72
N GLU A 584 14.96 -30.16 19.76
CA GLU A 584 13.50 -30.11 19.55
C GLU A 584 12.72 -29.47 20.69
N ASN A 585 13.35 -29.27 21.86
CA ASN A 585 12.70 -28.60 22.98
C ASN A 585 12.52 -27.10 22.67
N GLU A 586 11.36 -26.55 23.05
CA GLU A 586 11.12 -25.11 22.95
C GLU A 586 12.15 -24.34 23.78
N GLY A 587 12.71 -23.25 23.23
CA GLY A 587 13.61 -22.36 23.96
C GLY A 587 15.05 -22.88 24.13
N ASP A 588 15.31 -24.18 23.96
CA ASP A 588 16.67 -24.74 24.00
C ASP A 588 17.42 -24.39 22.70
N GLY A 589 18.30 -23.42 22.81
CA GLY A 589 18.95 -22.84 21.65
C GLY A 589 19.92 -21.72 21.95
N TYR A 590 20.13 -20.92 20.92
CA TYR A 590 21.00 -19.75 20.93
C TYR A 590 20.18 -18.52 20.59
N LEU A 591 20.54 -17.39 21.18
CA LEU A 591 19.98 -16.09 20.82
C LEU A 591 21.09 -15.22 20.25
N LEU A 592 20.96 -14.83 18.98
CA LEU A 592 21.93 -13.99 18.28
C LEU A 592 21.39 -12.56 18.16
N THR A 593 22.18 -11.55 18.51
CA THR A 593 21.82 -10.15 18.26
C THR A 593 23.01 -9.37 17.72
N VAL A 594 22.75 -8.44 16.80
CA VAL A 594 23.75 -7.46 16.35
C VAL A 594 23.76 -6.32 17.34
N VAL A 595 24.96 -5.99 17.84
CA VAL A 595 25.17 -4.93 18.82
C VAL A 595 26.06 -3.86 18.23
N TYR A 596 25.57 -2.62 18.15
CA TYR A 596 26.39 -1.47 17.76
C TYR A 596 27.21 -0.98 18.96
N ARG A 597 28.53 -1.08 18.83
CA ARG A 597 29.54 -0.65 19.81
C ARG A 597 29.81 0.84 19.63
N SER A 598 29.05 1.68 20.33
CA SER A 598 28.99 3.12 20.05
C SER A 598 30.33 3.83 20.25
N ASN A 599 31.14 3.37 21.21
CA ASN A 599 32.47 3.90 21.49
C ASN A 599 33.54 3.50 20.46
N GLU A 600 33.31 2.42 19.71
CA GLU A 600 34.27 1.85 18.76
C GLU A 600 33.85 2.03 17.29
N ASP A 601 32.66 2.59 17.03
CA ASP A 601 32.06 2.75 15.70
C ASP A 601 32.06 1.45 14.87
N ARG A 602 31.71 0.34 15.53
CA ARG A 602 31.65 -0.99 14.92
C ARG A 602 30.46 -1.80 15.42
N SER A 603 30.24 -2.98 14.85
CA SER A 603 29.21 -3.90 15.33
C SER A 603 29.79 -5.25 15.72
N ASP A 604 29.15 -5.92 16.66
CA ASP A 604 29.39 -7.31 17.01
C ASP A 604 28.14 -8.14 16.77
N VAL A 605 28.30 -9.45 16.56
CA VAL A 605 27.22 -10.43 16.80
C VAL A 605 27.49 -11.10 18.15
N VAL A 606 26.56 -10.92 19.08
CA VAL A 606 26.60 -11.54 20.40
C VAL A 606 25.74 -12.79 20.39
N ILE A 607 26.29 -13.90 20.89
CA ILE A 607 25.64 -15.21 20.97
C ILE A 607 25.40 -15.54 22.44
N LEU A 608 24.13 -15.59 22.84
CA LEU A 608 23.69 -15.93 24.20
C LEU A 608 23.11 -17.34 24.25
N ASP A 609 23.10 -17.95 25.44
CA ASP A 609 22.26 -19.12 25.71
C ASP A 609 20.81 -18.65 25.85
N ALA A 610 19.90 -19.22 25.06
CA ALA A 610 18.52 -18.74 24.98
C ALA A 610 17.69 -19.02 26.25
N GLU A 611 18.09 -19.99 27.09
CA GLU A 611 17.41 -20.27 28.37
C GLU A 611 18.01 -19.49 29.55
N ASN A 612 19.23 -18.97 29.39
CA ASN A 612 19.94 -18.22 30.42
C ASN A 612 20.66 -17.00 29.84
N ILE A 613 19.87 -16.02 29.41
CA ILE A 613 20.44 -14.84 28.75
C ILE A 613 21.26 -13.96 29.69
N GLU A 614 21.10 -14.06 31.02
CA GLU A 614 21.86 -13.26 32.00
C GLU A 614 23.31 -13.73 32.16
N ALA A 615 23.63 -14.95 31.70
CA ALA A 615 24.99 -15.45 31.69
C ALA A 615 25.89 -14.63 30.74
N SER A 616 27.20 -14.76 30.92
CA SER A 616 28.17 -14.22 29.96
C SER A 616 27.92 -14.78 28.56
N PRO A 617 28.11 -13.98 27.49
CA PRO A 617 27.94 -14.47 26.13
C PRO A 617 28.79 -15.71 25.84
N ILE A 618 28.21 -16.67 25.12
CA ILE A 618 28.91 -17.90 24.68
C ILE A 618 30.04 -17.52 23.73
N ALA A 619 29.75 -16.61 22.79
CA ALA A 619 30.72 -16.04 21.88
C ALA A 619 30.31 -14.64 21.42
N ILE A 620 31.31 -13.86 21.02
CA ILE A 620 31.14 -12.55 20.40
C ILE A 620 31.95 -12.57 19.10
N ILE A 621 31.29 -12.30 17.98
CA ILE A 621 31.91 -12.19 16.66
C ILE A 621 32.06 -10.70 16.34
N LYS A 622 33.29 -10.22 16.22
CA LYS A 622 33.57 -8.80 15.96
C LYS A 622 33.53 -8.50 14.46
N ILE A 623 32.78 -7.49 14.07
CA ILE A 623 32.72 -6.99 12.69
C ILE A 623 33.55 -5.70 12.63
N PRO A 624 34.46 -5.53 11.65
CA PRO A 624 35.44 -4.43 11.65
C PRO A 624 34.86 -3.06 11.26
N HIS A 625 33.55 -2.97 11.09
CA HIS A 625 32.82 -1.72 10.88
C HIS A 625 31.41 -1.82 11.44
N ARG A 626 30.71 -0.69 11.50
CA ARG A 626 29.32 -0.63 11.94
C ARG A 626 28.37 -1.25 10.92
N ILE A 627 27.36 -1.95 11.43
CA ILE A 627 26.15 -2.28 10.68
C ILE A 627 25.12 -1.20 11.03
N PRO A 628 24.64 -0.41 10.05
CA PRO A 628 23.61 0.59 10.30
C PRO A 628 22.38 -0.02 10.97
N PHE A 629 21.63 0.78 11.73
CA PHE A 629 20.37 0.31 12.30
C PHE A 629 19.43 -0.15 11.17
N GLY A 630 19.09 -1.43 11.21
CA GLY A 630 18.24 -2.10 10.24
C GLY A 630 16.86 -2.42 10.79
N PHE A 631 16.15 -3.32 10.10
CA PHE A 631 14.83 -3.79 10.51
C PHE A 631 14.91 -5.26 10.90
N HIS A 632 14.57 -6.19 10.00
CA HIS A 632 14.43 -7.60 10.34
C HIS A 632 15.55 -8.49 9.78
N GLY A 633 15.73 -9.64 10.41
CA GLY A 633 16.67 -10.66 10.00
C GLY A 633 16.34 -12.04 10.53
N ASN A 634 16.91 -13.04 9.87
CA ASN A 634 16.64 -14.45 10.15
C ASN A 634 17.92 -15.28 10.04
N PHE A 635 17.97 -16.37 10.80
CA PHE A 635 19.07 -17.32 10.73
C PHE A 635 18.72 -18.47 9.78
N ILE A 636 19.52 -18.66 8.76
CA ILE A 636 19.32 -19.71 7.75
C ILE A 636 20.32 -20.84 8.04
N LYS A 637 19.83 -21.99 8.51
CA LYS A 637 20.68 -23.18 8.73
C LYS A 637 21.28 -23.69 7.42
N ASN A 638 22.50 -24.23 7.46
CA ASN A 638 23.22 -24.78 6.30
C ASN A 638 22.61 -26.06 5.69
N THR A 639 21.36 -26.40 6.00
CA THR A 639 20.65 -27.57 5.49
C THR A 639 19.86 -27.30 4.20
N LEU A 640 19.95 -26.09 3.63
CA LEU A 640 19.38 -25.72 2.34
C LEU A 640 20.17 -26.28 1.15
#